data_AF-B3WEZ5-F1
#
_entry.id   AF-B3WEZ5-F1
#
_cell.length_a   1.000
_cell.length_b   1.000
_cell.length_c   1.000
_cell.angle_alpha   90.00
_cell.angle_beta   90.00
_cell.angle_gamma   90.00
#
_symmetry.space_group_name_H-M   'P 1'
#
loop_
_entity.id
_entity.type
_entity.pdbx_description
1 polymer ?
#
loop_
_entity_poly.entity_id
_entity_poly.type
_entity_poly.pdbx_seq_one_letter_code
_entity_poly.pdbx_strand_id
1 'polypeptide(L)'
;MKLNQFARLTPDFKVQVAELKQIGLQADPDDAFSQSATDLFNAFFPEAYTLAAKEDKLAQVAVNMDQTLAAWLAKKPSKMTRRDFYNVALQLLGFEAFTDFDLNDPFKMMTATKLPSLDHDLTSTADLLKAVYLLLNTRTKHLVSYLDDLANRGFLKDFQKKQKKPTHLLFNGKVQQVFDARQAVREVVWIESDMDTDHDGQRDLLEATIYRPKATDQGLKVPVLFTANPYFHGTNDVTAVTHVPETTLAVKTHGASKAEVTANPEEPANLPHHPVNGEATQAEAYAEENSMYAFNDYFLARGFAVVYSAGVGTRYSDGFRTTGGPEETDGAVAVIEWLTGKRRAFTNRTDGITIKAWWSTGLVAMTGKSYLATLAMAAATTGVDGLKTIVADAGISSWYDYYRENGLVVAPGGFQGEDADVLAVDTFSRQKSGGDLINIKQAWEKHLATITHDQDRTTGAYNTWWDARNYRKNANKVKADVVLIHGLNDWNVKPTNAIKFWEAIADLPIQKKLVLHQGQHVYVHNVRSLDFLDMMNLWLTHELLGEANGAEDVLPNVVVQDNVAVQTWSAYQNFASPAAEHVTNTRNLKTDFEAATDQFTDHATATFNAQHDTSASFETAIITPNSAYANSRLWLTQPPLERDQTLEGIPHLELTLAIDAPTGILSVRLIDLGMAKRFGETAATVALNGLQLGFDYKTTDILEFKPTAKPTPSKLISLGHINLQNPKNAYEVQRITPGQPFHISLDLQPTHYHLPAGRQLALVIHGADMAQTIRPIKTTHYQIDLANSSITLPYRI
;
A
#
# COMPACT_ATOMS: atom_id res chain seq x y z
N MET A 1 12.43 -11.76 17.34
CA MET A 1 11.77 -10.50 16.92
C MET A 1 12.83 -9.63 16.28
N LYS A 2 12.56 -8.87 15.21
CA LYS A 2 13.40 -7.77 14.72
C LYS A 2 12.51 -6.53 14.56
N LEU A 3 12.95 -5.40 15.08
CA LEU A 3 12.26 -4.12 15.05
C LEU A 3 13.09 -3.16 14.19
N ASN A 4 13.06 -3.37 12.87
CA ASN A 4 13.79 -2.50 11.94
C ASN A 4 13.22 -1.07 12.07
N GLN A 5 14.12 -0.09 12.10
CA GLN A 5 13.78 1.32 12.28
C GLN A 5 14.54 2.17 11.26
N PHE A 6 13.84 2.66 10.24
CA PHE A 6 14.36 3.50 9.17
C PHE A 6 14.16 5.00 9.45
N ALA A 7 13.18 5.37 10.28
CA ALA A 7 12.80 6.77 10.46
C ALA A 7 13.51 7.49 11.63
N ARG A 8 14.42 6.84 12.36
CA ARG A 8 15.08 7.46 13.53
C ARG A 8 16.18 8.43 13.10
N LEU A 9 16.01 9.70 13.44
CA LEU A 9 17.05 10.72 13.26
C LEU A 9 18.06 10.66 14.42
N THR A 10 19.29 11.09 14.15
CA THR A 10 20.35 11.20 15.16
C THR A 10 20.91 12.64 15.17
N PRO A 11 20.12 13.63 15.63
CA PRO A 11 20.56 15.02 15.62
C PRO A 11 21.68 15.27 16.63
N ASP A 12 22.33 16.42 16.55
CA ASP A 12 23.35 16.81 17.52
C ASP A 12 22.78 16.91 18.95
N PHE A 13 23.67 16.85 19.94
CA PHE A 13 23.27 16.83 21.35
C PHE A 13 22.50 18.10 21.78
N LYS A 14 22.76 19.25 21.16
CA LYS A 14 22.07 20.51 21.50
C LYS A 14 20.61 20.44 21.08
N VAL A 15 20.33 19.89 19.90
CA VAL A 15 18.97 19.63 19.42
C VAL A 15 18.28 18.60 20.32
N GLN A 16 18.97 17.52 20.68
CA GLN A 16 18.42 16.50 21.61
C GLN A 16 17.95 17.14 22.93
N VAL A 17 18.80 17.96 23.55
CA VAL A 17 18.45 18.67 24.79
C VAL A 17 17.27 19.62 24.61
N ALA A 18 17.21 20.36 23.50
CA ALA A 18 16.11 21.27 23.21
C ALA A 18 14.77 20.52 23.06
N GLU A 19 14.76 19.40 22.32
CA GLU A 19 13.58 18.58 22.12
C GLU A 19 13.10 17.92 23.43
N LEU A 20 14.02 17.44 24.29
CA LEU A 20 13.68 16.92 25.62
C LEU A 20 12.97 17.99 26.47
N LYS A 21 13.49 19.23 26.47
CA LYS A 21 12.83 20.35 27.17
C LYS A 21 11.46 20.66 26.57
N GLN A 22 11.31 20.58 25.25
CA GLN A 22 10.06 20.89 24.55
C GLN A 22 8.92 19.94 24.92
N ILE A 23 9.23 18.66 25.18
CA ILE A 23 8.24 17.67 25.65
C ILE A 23 8.03 17.72 27.18
N GLY A 24 8.66 18.68 27.87
CA GLY A 24 8.47 18.93 29.30
C GLY A 24 9.38 18.14 30.23
N LEU A 25 10.47 17.56 29.71
CA LEU A 25 11.49 16.92 30.56
C LEU A 25 12.53 17.93 31.04
N GLN A 26 12.98 17.77 32.30
CA GLN A 26 14.14 18.48 32.81
C GLN A 26 15.40 17.90 32.14
N ALA A 27 16.08 18.73 31.34
CA ALA A 27 17.22 18.28 30.54
C ALA A 27 18.34 19.34 30.56
N ASP A 28 18.94 19.57 31.71
CA ASP A 28 20.16 20.37 31.81
C ASP A 28 21.39 19.46 31.89
N PRO A 29 22.33 19.51 30.92
CA PRO A 29 23.54 18.69 30.99
C PRO A 29 24.45 19.02 32.19
N ASP A 30 24.28 20.18 32.82
CA ASP A 30 25.06 20.62 33.98
C ASP A 30 24.39 20.25 35.32
N ASP A 31 23.17 19.71 35.31
CA ASP A 31 22.48 19.25 36.51
C ASP A 31 23.19 18.04 37.15
N ALA A 32 22.97 17.83 38.44
CA ALA A 32 23.46 16.64 39.13
C ALA A 32 22.83 15.37 38.55
N PHE A 33 23.65 14.37 38.23
CA PHE A 33 23.22 13.10 37.62
C PHE A 33 22.06 12.44 38.38
N SER A 34 22.16 12.35 39.72
CA SER A 34 21.12 11.74 40.56
C SER A 34 19.78 12.46 40.48
N GLN A 35 19.81 13.79 40.43
CA GLN A 35 18.61 14.61 40.31
C GLN A 35 17.97 14.43 38.93
N SER A 36 18.77 14.57 37.87
CA SER A 36 18.30 14.34 36.50
C SER A 36 17.73 12.94 36.31
N ALA A 37 18.40 11.91 36.82
CA ALA A 37 17.90 10.53 36.75
C ALA A 37 16.55 10.39 37.47
N THR A 38 16.42 10.96 38.67
CA THR A 38 15.18 10.93 39.43
C THR A 38 14.04 11.62 38.69
N ASP A 39 14.27 12.81 38.14
CA ASP A 39 13.25 13.59 37.45
C ASP A 39 12.81 12.91 36.14
N LEU A 40 13.76 12.39 35.36
CA LEU A 40 13.48 11.70 34.10
C LEU A 40 12.70 10.41 34.32
N PHE A 41 13.14 9.53 35.21
CA PHE A 41 12.44 8.26 35.45
C PHE A 41 11.06 8.48 36.10
N ASN A 42 10.90 9.49 36.95
CA ASN A 42 9.59 9.88 37.47
C ASN A 42 8.64 10.40 36.38
N ALA A 43 9.15 10.97 35.28
CA ALA A 43 8.34 11.46 34.18
C ALA A 43 7.80 10.32 33.29
N PHE A 44 8.44 9.14 33.32
CA PHE A 44 8.09 7.98 32.49
C PHE A 44 6.88 7.16 32.98
N PHE A 45 6.24 7.60 34.06
CA PHE A 45 5.01 7.02 34.60
C PHE A 45 3.92 8.10 34.69
N PRO A 46 3.44 8.65 33.56
CA PRO A 46 2.41 9.69 33.53
C PRO A 46 1.10 9.26 34.19
N GLU A 47 0.84 7.96 34.31
CA GLU A 47 -0.29 7.39 35.01
C GLU A 47 -0.18 7.49 36.55
N ALA A 48 1.01 7.75 37.09
CA ALA A 48 1.26 7.90 38.52
C ALA A 48 1.35 9.38 38.93
N TYR A 49 0.31 9.89 39.59
CA TYR A 49 0.16 11.32 39.87
C TYR A 49 0.86 11.81 41.13
N THR A 50 1.12 10.93 42.09
CA THR A 50 1.78 11.28 43.35
C THR A 50 3.19 10.71 43.40
N LEU A 51 4.07 11.32 44.20
CA LEU A 51 5.44 10.82 44.36
C LEU A 51 5.47 9.37 44.85
N ALA A 52 4.61 9.02 45.82
CA ALA A 52 4.51 7.65 46.32
C ALA A 52 4.05 6.66 45.24
N ALA A 53 3.10 7.03 44.38
CA ALA A 53 2.68 6.18 43.27
C ALA A 53 3.79 6.01 42.22
N LYS A 54 4.58 7.07 41.98
CA LYS A 54 5.74 6.98 41.08
C LYS A 54 6.83 6.09 41.67
N GLU A 55 7.11 6.21 42.96
CA GLU A 55 8.05 5.35 43.66
C GLU A 55 7.62 3.87 43.60
N ASP A 56 6.33 3.59 43.76
CA ASP A 56 5.77 2.24 43.56
C ASP A 56 6.02 1.73 42.14
N LYS A 57 5.74 2.53 41.10
CA LYS A 57 6.05 2.17 39.70
C LYS A 57 7.55 1.92 39.48
N LEU A 58 8.41 2.77 40.02
CA LEU A 58 9.86 2.62 39.94
C LEU A 58 10.34 1.36 40.68
N ALA A 59 9.67 0.95 41.75
CA ALA A 59 10.01 -0.26 42.49
C ALA A 59 9.73 -1.55 41.69
N GLN A 60 8.85 -1.50 40.69
CA GLN A 60 8.55 -2.64 39.82
C GLN A 60 9.59 -2.86 38.71
N VAL A 61 10.51 -1.91 38.51
CA VAL A 61 11.54 -1.99 37.46
C VAL A 61 12.87 -2.42 38.04
N ALA A 62 13.47 -3.48 37.50
CA ALA A 62 14.79 -3.95 37.91
C ALA A 62 15.92 -3.15 37.22
N VAL A 63 16.94 -2.75 37.97
CA VAL A 63 18.19 -2.20 37.40
C VAL A 63 19.19 -3.32 37.13
N ASN A 64 19.25 -4.30 38.03
CA ASN A 64 20.05 -5.52 37.92
C ASN A 64 19.47 -6.57 38.90
N MET A 65 20.18 -7.68 39.10
CA MET A 65 19.75 -8.79 39.97
C MET A 65 19.58 -8.40 41.45
N ASP A 66 20.19 -7.32 41.90
CA ASP A 66 20.30 -6.97 43.33
C ASP A 66 19.44 -5.77 43.74
N GLN A 67 18.96 -4.96 42.79
CA GLN A 67 18.24 -3.72 43.11
C GLN A 67 17.20 -3.31 42.07
N THR A 68 16.10 -2.75 42.58
CA THR A 68 15.05 -2.06 41.80
C THR A 68 15.49 -0.63 41.45
N LEU A 69 14.78 0.00 40.52
CA LEU A 69 15.05 1.37 40.10
C LEU A 69 14.77 2.37 41.22
N ALA A 70 13.70 2.18 42.00
CA ALA A 70 13.46 2.97 43.21
C ALA A 70 14.63 2.87 44.21
N ALA A 71 15.09 1.65 44.52
CA ALA A 71 16.19 1.43 45.45
C ALA A 71 17.53 1.98 44.92
N TRP A 72 17.75 1.95 43.60
CA TRP A 72 18.93 2.53 42.96
C TRP A 72 18.92 4.06 43.03
N LEU A 73 17.79 4.70 42.70
CA LEU A 73 17.64 6.17 42.76
C LEU A 73 17.80 6.70 44.19
N ALA A 74 17.29 5.98 45.19
CA ALA A 74 17.43 6.35 46.61
C ALA A 74 18.89 6.48 47.08
N LYS A 75 19.84 5.79 46.42
CA LYS A 75 21.28 5.88 46.71
C LYS A 75 21.96 7.14 46.14
N LYS A 76 21.23 7.99 45.39
CA LYS A 76 21.73 9.20 44.74
C LYS A 76 22.98 8.93 43.87
N PRO A 77 22.86 8.06 42.84
CA PRO A 77 23.99 7.67 42.01
C PRO A 77 24.58 8.85 41.23
N SER A 78 25.87 8.80 40.92
CA SER A 78 26.55 9.78 40.05
C SER A 78 26.82 9.28 38.64
N LYS A 79 26.54 7.99 38.38
CA LYS A 79 26.74 7.31 37.10
C LYS A 79 25.86 6.06 37.03
N MET A 80 25.69 5.51 35.83
CA MET A 80 24.99 4.25 35.60
C MET A 80 25.75 3.43 34.56
N THR A 81 25.92 2.13 34.80
CA THR A 81 26.54 1.29 33.77
C THR A 81 25.60 1.16 32.58
N ARG A 82 26.16 0.96 31.39
CA ARG A 82 25.41 0.75 30.16
C ARG A 82 24.43 -0.41 30.31
N ARG A 83 24.88 -1.52 30.91
CA ARG A 83 24.05 -2.71 31.18
C ARG A 83 22.85 -2.34 32.04
N ASP A 84 23.10 -1.67 33.17
CA ASP A 84 22.05 -1.32 34.12
C ASP A 84 21.01 -0.38 33.49
N PHE A 85 21.44 0.58 32.65
CA PHE A 85 20.50 1.45 31.91
C PHE A 85 19.62 0.64 30.96
N TYR A 86 20.20 -0.29 30.19
CA TYR A 86 19.43 -1.07 29.23
C TYR A 86 18.54 -2.15 29.87
N ASN A 87 18.86 -2.61 31.07
CA ASN A 87 17.92 -3.39 31.87
C ASN A 87 16.64 -2.60 32.16
N VAL A 88 16.78 -1.35 32.60
CA VAL A 88 15.64 -0.44 32.82
C VAL A 88 14.93 -0.15 31.50
N ALA A 89 15.68 0.24 30.46
CA ALA A 89 15.12 0.64 29.17
C ALA A 89 14.30 -0.48 28.51
N LEU A 90 14.76 -1.73 28.53
CA LEU A 90 14.01 -2.85 27.93
C LEU A 90 12.67 -3.10 28.62
N GLN A 91 12.62 -2.98 29.95
CA GLN A 91 11.35 -3.06 30.70
C GLN A 91 10.41 -1.91 30.32
N LEU A 92 10.93 -0.69 30.20
CA LEU A 92 10.14 0.47 29.76
C LEU A 92 9.62 0.31 28.32
N LEU A 93 10.38 -0.36 27.45
CA LEU A 93 9.96 -0.69 26.07
C LEU A 93 8.94 -1.83 25.98
N GLY A 94 8.51 -2.40 27.11
CA GLY A 94 7.52 -3.47 27.20
C GLY A 94 8.08 -4.90 27.11
N PHE A 95 9.40 -5.06 27.23
CA PHE A 95 10.03 -6.40 27.28
C PHE A 95 10.13 -6.90 28.71
N GLU A 96 9.84 -8.18 28.91
CA GLU A 96 9.82 -8.79 30.24
C GLU A 96 11.21 -9.29 30.64
N ALA A 97 11.73 -8.80 31.78
CA ALA A 97 12.93 -9.37 32.37
C ALA A 97 12.70 -10.86 32.72
N PHE A 98 13.74 -11.70 32.58
CA PHE A 98 13.71 -13.15 32.78
C PHE A 98 12.90 -13.97 31.76
N THR A 99 12.06 -13.34 30.94
CA THR A 99 11.31 -13.98 29.85
C THR A 99 11.87 -13.58 28.48
N ASP A 100 11.90 -12.28 28.18
CA ASP A 100 12.35 -11.73 26.90
C ASP A 100 13.88 -11.48 26.91
N PHE A 101 14.47 -11.17 28.07
CA PHE A 101 15.91 -10.90 28.22
C PHE A 101 16.47 -11.23 29.61
N ASP A 102 17.79 -11.45 29.68
CA ASP A 102 18.54 -11.68 30.93
C ASP A 102 19.15 -10.37 31.45
N LEU A 103 18.96 -10.04 32.73
CA LEU A 103 19.49 -8.83 33.36
C LEU A 103 21.03 -8.78 33.37
N ASN A 104 21.71 -9.92 33.20
CA ASN A 104 23.17 -9.98 33.12
C ASN A 104 23.69 -9.60 31.73
N ASP A 105 22.90 -9.81 30.68
CA ASP A 105 23.27 -9.53 29.29
C ASP A 105 22.05 -9.06 28.46
N PRO A 106 21.56 -7.82 28.69
CA PRO A 106 20.47 -7.25 27.90
C PRO A 106 20.86 -7.06 26.42
N PHE A 107 22.16 -6.93 26.12
CA PHE A 107 22.65 -6.64 24.78
C PHE A 107 22.41 -7.78 23.79
N LYS A 108 22.45 -9.04 24.26
CA LYS A 108 22.09 -10.19 23.42
C LYS A 108 20.71 -10.04 22.80
N MET A 109 19.72 -9.62 23.61
CA MET A 109 18.37 -9.38 23.13
C MET A 109 18.35 -8.17 22.19
N MET A 110 18.95 -7.05 22.59
CA MET A 110 18.96 -5.82 21.78
C MET A 110 19.58 -6.03 20.39
N THR A 111 20.68 -6.78 20.29
CA THR A 111 21.29 -7.14 19.00
C THR A 111 20.35 -8.02 18.18
N ALA A 112 19.72 -9.02 18.78
CA ALA A 112 18.77 -9.90 18.09
C ALA A 112 17.52 -9.15 17.58
N THR A 113 17.07 -8.13 18.31
CA THR A 113 15.91 -7.29 17.95
C THR A 113 16.26 -6.06 17.12
N LYS A 114 17.55 -5.78 16.91
CA LYS A 114 18.07 -4.56 16.26
C LYS A 114 17.72 -3.25 17.00
N LEU A 115 17.54 -3.31 18.32
CA LEU A 115 17.36 -2.11 19.13
C LEU A 115 18.68 -1.34 19.24
N PRO A 116 18.66 0.00 19.16
CA PRO A 116 19.87 0.80 19.25
C PRO A 116 20.38 0.87 20.69
N SER A 117 21.69 1.11 20.83
CA SER A 117 22.29 1.40 22.12
C SER A 117 23.46 2.37 21.99
N LEU A 118 23.73 3.15 23.03
CA LEU A 118 25.03 3.78 23.22
C LEU A 118 26.10 2.70 23.44
N ASP A 119 27.36 3.04 23.20
CA ASP A 119 28.51 2.13 23.29
C ASP A 119 29.32 2.24 24.59
N HIS A 120 28.96 3.17 25.49
CA HIS A 120 29.67 3.46 26.73
C HIS A 120 28.73 3.55 27.95
N ASP A 121 29.32 3.54 29.14
CA ASP A 121 28.62 3.78 30.41
C ASP A 121 28.19 5.25 30.55
N LEU A 122 27.11 5.50 31.30
CA LEU A 122 26.60 6.83 31.56
C LEU A 122 27.40 7.47 32.71
N THR A 123 28.44 8.22 32.37
CA THR A 123 29.38 8.81 33.34
C THR A 123 29.08 10.26 33.69
N SER A 124 28.16 10.89 32.96
CA SER A 124 27.74 12.27 33.13
C SER A 124 26.23 12.41 32.89
N THR A 125 25.66 13.55 33.32
CA THR A 125 24.27 13.91 33.01
C THR A 125 24.06 14.04 31.50
N ALA A 126 25.05 14.54 30.76
CA ALA A 126 24.99 14.59 29.31
C ALA A 126 24.87 13.19 28.67
N ASP A 127 25.57 12.18 29.19
CA ASP A 127 25.44 10.80 28.70
C ASP A 127 24.04 10.26 29.00
N LEU A 128 23.51 10.51 30.19
CA LEU A 128 22.14 10.13 30.57
C LEU A 128 21.10 10.75 29.63
N LEU A 129 21.22 12.04 29.32
CA LEU A 129 20.30 12.74 28.42
C LEU A 129 20.36 12.18 26.99
N LYS A 130 21.56 11.85 26.47
CA LYS A 130 21.69 11.16 25.17
C LYS A 130 21.01 9.79 25.18
N ALA A 131 21.20 9.02 26.25
CA ALA A 131 20.62 7.69 26.40
C ALA A 131 19.09 7.75 26.48
N VAL A 132 18.56 8.72 27.22
CA VAL A 132 17.12 8.98 27.32
C VAL A 132 16.55 9.45 25.98
N TYR A 133 17.22 10.34 25.27
CA TYR A 133 16.79 10.77 23.94
C TYR A 133 16.72 9.58 22.97
N LEU A 134 17.73 8.70 22.98
CA LEU A 134 17.72 7.48 22.18
C LEU A 134 16.58 6.54 22.58
N LEU A 135 16.35 6.35 23.89
CA LEU A 135 15.26 5.52 24.42
C LEU A 135 13.89 6.04 23.95
N LEU A 136 13.63 7.34 24.05
CA LEU A 136 12.36 7.94 23.61
C LEU A 136 12.08 7.71 22.13
N ASN A 137 13.12 7.63 21.31
CA ASN A 137 13.04 7.34 19.88
C ASN A 137 13.15 5.84 19.53
N THR A 138 13.29 4.97 20.53
CA THR A 138 13.42 3.52 20.33
C THR A 138 12.05 2.88 20.23
N ARG A 139 11.90 1.97 19.26
CA ARG A 139 10.65 1.26 19.02
C ARG A 139 10.34 0.25 20.12
N THR A 140 9.11 0.27 20.61
CA THR A 140 8.59 -0.63 21.65
C THR A 140 8.10 -1.96 21.07
N LYS A 141 7.73 -2.91 21.94
CA LYS A 141 6.98 -4.12 21.57
C LYS A 141 5.60 -3.81 20.95
N HIS A 142 5.11 -2.57 21.10
CA HIS A 142 3.80 -2.07 20.64
C HIS A 142 3.86 -1.25 19.34
N LEU A 143 4.92 -1.42 18.54
CA LEU A 143 5.14 -0.84 17.21
C LEU A 143 5.41 0.66 17.14
N VAL A 144 5.19 1.40 18.22
CA VAL A 144 5.45 2.84 18.30
C VAL A 144 6.77 3.14 19.01
N SER A 145 7.29 4.35 18.88
CA SER A 145 8.41 4.84 19.70
C SER A 145 8.03 4.89 21.19
N TYR A 146 9.02 4.87 22.09
CA TYR A 146 8.73 4.95 23.52
C TYR A 146 8.06 6.28 23.93
N LEU A 147 8.40 7.40 23.28
CA LEU A 147 7.68 8.65 23.51
C LEU A 147 6.20 8.54 23.16
N ASP A 148 5.89 7.82 22.10
CA ASP A 148 4.52 7.64 21.65
C ASP A 148 3.74 6.64 22.54
N ASP A 149 4.41 5.63 23.07
CA ASP A 149 3.88 4.78 24.16
C ASP A 149 3.57 5.61 25.42
N LEU A 150 4.48 6.50 25.82
CA LEU A 150 4.25 7.43 26.93
C LEU A 150 3.05 8.34 26.64
N ALA A 151 2.94 8.84 25.41
CA ALA A 151 1.82 9.67 25.00
C ALA A 151 0.49 8.91 25.03
N ASN A 152 0.49 7.64 24.61
CA ASN A 152 -0.64 6.70 24.74
C ASN A 152 -1.05 6.45 26.20
N ARG A 153 -0.14 6.65 27.17
CA ARG A 153 -0.40 6.65 28.63
C ARG A 153 -0.70 8.03 29.22
N GLY A 154 -0.78 9.06 28.38
CA GLY A 154 -1.23 10.40 28.77
C GLY A 154 -0.11 11.39 29.08
N PHE A 155 1.14 11.09 28.72
CA PHE A 155 2.28 11.99 28.92
C PHE A 155 2.10 13.36 28.26
N LEU A 156 1.52 13.39 27.05
CA LEU A 156 1.34 14.62 26.26
C LEU A 156 -0.10 15.18 26.28
N LYS A 157 -1.02 14.58 27.05
CA LYS A 157 -2.46 14.89 26.99
C LYS A 157 -2.81 16.35 27.32
N ASP A 158 -1.99 17.01 28.14
CA ASP A 158 -2.20 18.39 28.59
C ASP A 158 -1.36 19.40 27.80
N PHE A 159 -0.64 18.97 26.75
CA PHE A 159 0.24 19.85 25.98
C PHE A 159 -0.50 21.08 25.45
N GLN A 160 -1.64 20.90 24.77
CA GLN A 160 -2.40 22.01 24.19
C GLN A 160 -2.92 22.99 25.25
N LYS A 161 -3.23 22.53 26.46
CA LYS A 161 -3.72 23.38 27.56
C LYS A 161 -2.66 24.39 28.03
N LYS A 162 -1.38 24.11 27.77
CA LYS A 162 -0.25 24.97 28.12
C LYS A 162 0.08 25.99 27.02
N GLN A 163 -0.51 25.84 25.84
CA GLN A 163 -0.23 26.71 24.70
C GLN A 163 -1.20 27.89 24.66
N LYS A 164 -0.70 29.06 24.25
CA LYS A 164 -1.55 30.25 24.05
C LYS A 164 -2.48 30.10 22.85
N LYS A 165 -2.04 29.34 21.85
CA LYS A 165 -2.78 28.93 20.66
C LYS A 165 -2.44 27.48 20.36
N PRO A 166 -3.37 26.68 19.83
CA PRO A 166 -3.04 25.32 19.48
C PRO A 166 -1.89 25.25 18.47
N THR A 167 -1.00 24.28 18.65
CA THR A 167 0.16 24.09 17.78
C THR A 167 0.54 22.62 17.73
N HIS A 168 1.18 22.20 16.64
CA HIS A 168 1.85 20.91 16.56
C HIS A 168 3.06 20.88 17.51
N LEU A 169 3.40 19.68 17.98
CA LEU A 169 4.62 19.38 18.72
C LEU A 169 5.46 18.44 17.85
N LEU A 170 6.73 18.77 17.67
CA LEU A 170 7.69 17.93 16.97
C LEU A 170 8.68 17.31 17.96
N PHE A 171 9.08 16.08 17.66
CA PHE A 171 10.19 15.40 18.34
C PHE A 171 10.85 14.46 17.34
N ASN A 172 12.17 14.51 17.23
CA ASN A 172 12.94 13.73 16.25
C ASN A 172 12.40 13.89 14.81
N GLY A 173 12.05 15.11 14.45
CA GLY A 173 11.50 15.48 13.14
C GLY A 173 10.06 15.02 12.85
N LYS A 174 9.36 14.46 13.84
CA LYS A 174 8.02 13.84 13.67
C LYS A 174 6.97 14.57 14.50
N VAL A 175 5.75 14.70 13.97
CA VAL A 175 4.60 15.20 14.73
C VAL A 175 4.19 14.23 15.85
N GLN A 176 3.87 14.79 17.00
CA GLN A 176 3.47 14.07 18.20
C GLN A 176 1.95 14.16 18.43
N GLN A 177 1.39 13.17 19.11
CA GLN A 177 -0.05 13.07 19.36
C GLN A 177 -0.53 14.00 20.48
N VAL A 178 -0.57 15.31 20.18
CA VAL A 178 -1.00 16.34 21.12
C VAL A 178 -2.44 16.80 20.89
N PHE A 179 -3.22 16.12 20.04
CA PHE A 179 -4.62 16.47 19.76
C PHE A 179 -5.56 15.33 20.19
N ASP A 180 -6.63 15.66 20.92
CA ASP A 180 -7.63 14.66 21.33
C ASP A 180 -8.54 14.29 20.15
N ALA A 181 -8.22 13.19 19.48
CA ALA A 181 -8.96 12.69 18.31
C ALA A 181 -10.42 12.30 18.64
N ARG A 182 -10.77 12.03 19.90
CA ARG A 182 -12.16 11.77 20.30
C ARG A 182 -13.03 13.02 20.21
N GLN A 183 -12.41 14.19 20.27
CA GLN A 183 -13.09 15.48 20.11
C GLN A 183 -12.99 16.02 18.68
N ALA A 184 -12.59 15.21 17.70
CA ALA A 184 -12.56 15.63 16.31
C ALA A 184 -13.93 16.14 15.87
N VAL A 185 -13.93 17.29 15.19
CA VAL A 185 -15.13 17.84 14.55
C VAL A 185 -15.45 16.98 13.35
N ARG A 186 -16.72 16.61 13.20
CA ARG A 186 -17.24 15.69 12.20
C ARG A 186 -18.27 16.41 11.33
N GLU A 187 -17.98 16.58 10.05
CA GLU A 187 -18.74 17.45 9.15
C GLU A 187 -18.93 16.77 7.78
N VAL A 188 -19.99 17.14 7.08
CA VAL A 188 -20.25 16.76 5.68
C VAL A 188 -20.51 18.02 4.85
N VAL A 189 -19.95 18.06 3.64
CA VAL A 189 -20.16 19.14 2.65
C VAL A 189 -20.33 18.57 1.24
N TRP A 190 -20.79 19.39 0.31
CA TRP A 190 -20.98 19.01 -1.10
C TRP A 190 -20.17 19.90 -2.03
N ILE A 191 -19.12 19.35 -2.64
CA ILE A 191 -18.20 20.03 -3.56
C ILE A 191 -18.81 20.04 -4.96
N GLU A 192 -18.86 21.20 -5.61
CA GLU A 192 -19.35 21.27 -6.98
C GLU A 192 -18.27 20.91 -8.00
N SER A 193 -18.49 19.87 -8.80
CA SER A 193 -17.58 19.47 -9.87
C SER A 193 -17.80 20.23 -11.19
N ASP A 194 -17.01 19.88 -12.21
CA ASP A 194 -17.21 20.36 -13.59
C ASP A 194 -17.96 19.34 -14.47
N MET A 195 -18.45 18.26 -13.87
CA MET A 195 -18.99 17.10 -14.57
C MET A 195 -20.52 17.08 -14.52
N ASP A 196 -21.13 16.41 -15.49
CA ASP A 196 -22.55 16.06 -15.54
C ASP A 196 -22.65 14.60 -16.00
N THR A 197 -22.27 13.68 -15.10
CA THR A 197 -22.12 12.26 -15.45
C THR A 197 -23.45 11.51 -15.48
N ASP A 198 -24.51 12.07 -14.89
CA ASP A 198 -25.88 11.54 -14.99
C ASP A 198 -26.76 12.25 -16.03
N HIS A 199 -26.22 13.27 -16.72
CA HIS A 199 -26.80 13.98 -17.86
C HIS A 199 -28.10 14.71 -17.53
N ASP A 200 -28.17 15.32 -16.34
CA ASP A 200 -29.32 16.11 -15.87
C ASP A 200 -29.21 17.60 -16.23
N GLY A 201 -28.07 18.02 -16.82
CA GLY A 201 -27.78 19.40 -17.22
C GLY A 201 -27.23 20.28 -16.10
N GLN A 202 -26.92 19.71 -14.94
CA GLN A 202 -26.31 20.37 -13.80
C GLN A 202 -24.93 19.79 -13.49
N ARG A 203 -24.16 20.52 -12.70
CA ARG A 203 -22.87 20.05 -12.21
C ARG A 203 -23.07 19.05 -11.09
N ASP A 204 -22.40 17.91 -11.16
CA ASP A 204 -22.44 16.87 -10.12
C ASP A 204 -21.91 17.46 -8.80
N LEU A 205 -22.70 17.36 -7.73
CA LEU A 205 -22.27 17.64 -6.36
C LEU A 205 -21.67 16.39 -5.72
N LEU A 206 -20.48 16.52 -5.16
CA LEU A 206 -19.72 15.42 -4.56
C LEU A 206 -19.71 15.57 -3.04
N GLU A 207 -20.23 14.58 -2.33
CA GLU A 207 -20.12 14.52 -0.87
C GLU A 207 -18.66 14.40 -0.43
N ALA A 208 -18.30 15.10 0.63
CA ALA A 208 -17.09 14.82 1.39
C ALA A 208 -17.34 14.82 2.91
N THR A 209 -16.92 13.73 3.54
CA THR A 209 -16.92 13.52 4.99
C THR A 209 -15.59 13.96 5.58
N ILE A 210 -15.65 14.79 6.62
CA ILE A 210 -14.49 15.48 7.20
C ILE A 210 -14.39 15.14 8.69
N TYR A 211 -13.19 14.76 9.11
CA TYR A 211 -12.76 14.67 10.51
C TYR A 211 -11.59 15.63 10.73
N ARG A 212 -11.80 16.72 11.47
CA ARG A 212 -10.72 17.70 11.74
C ARG A 212 -10.48 17.88 13.24
N PRO A 213 -9.22 18.14 13.67
CA PRO A 213 -8.94 18.43 15.07
C PRO A 213 -9.74 19.65 15.55
N LYS A 214 -10.37 19.59 16.74
CA LYS A 214 -11.11 20.71 17.35
C LYS A 214 -10.30 22.00 17.51
N ALA A 215 -8.98 21.87 17.57
CA ALA A 215 -8.04 22.99 17.55
C ALA A 215 -8.23 23.95 16.35
N THR A 216 -8.80 23.46 15.26
CA THR A 216 -9.11 24.28 14.07
C THR A 216 -10.14 25.38 14.37
N ASP A 217 -11.09 25.15 15.30
CA ASP A 217 -12.04 26.18 15.76
C ASP A 217 -11.35 27.36 16.48
N GLN A 218 -10.10 27.16 16.92
CA GLN A 218 -9.27 28.18 17.57
C GLN A 218 -8.25 28.81 16.60
N GLY A 219 -8.43 28.58 15.30
CA GLY A 219 -7.64 29.22 14.24
C GLY A 219 -6.40 28.45 13.79
N LEU A 220 -6.12 27.25 14.33
CA LEU A 220 -5.08 26.38 13.78
C LEU A 220 -5.50 25.91 12.38
N LYS A 221 -4.70 26.19 11.36
CA LYS A 221 -4.85 25.53 10.06
C LYS A 221 -4.15 24.18 10.10
N VAL A 222 -4.74 23.16 9.51
CA VAL A 222 -4.18 21.80 9.50
C VAL A 222 -4.03 21.27 8.08
N PRO A 223 -2.99 20.46 7.80
CA PRO A 223 -2.91 19.71 6.56
C PRO A 223 -3.97 18.60 6.50
N VAL A 224 -4.16 18.05 5.30
CA VAL A 224 -5.26 17.10 5.02
C VAL A 224 -4.73 15.78 4.49
N LEU A 225 -5.19 14.68 5.09
CA LEU A 225 -5.13 13.35 4.51
C LEU A 225 -6.45 13.05 3.82
N PHE A 226 -6.45 13.13 2.49
CA PHE A 226 -7.62 12.85 1.66
C PHE A 226 -7.60 11.39 1.19
N THR A 227 -8.73 10.73 1.28
CA THR A 227 -8.93 9.37 0.78
C THR A 227 -10.15 9.36 -0.14
N ALA A 228 -9.90 9.35 -1.45
CA ALA A 228 -10.94 9.11 -2.45
C ALA A 228 -11.32 7.62 -2.38
N ASN A 229 -12.52 7.31 -1.88
CA ASN A 229 -12.94 5.94 -1.58
C ASN A 229 -14.34 5.66 -2.13
N PRO A 230 -14.45 5.11 -3.35
CA PRO A 230 -15.73 4.70 -3.94
C PRO A 230 -16.55 3.74 -3.07
N TYR A 231 -15.93 3.03 -2.12
CA TYR A 231 -16.58 2.10 -1.21
C TYR A 231 -17.11 2.74 0.08
N PHE A 232 -16.86 4.04 0.32
CA PHE A 232 -17.02 4.67 1.63
C PHE A 232 -18.46 4.57 2.17
N HIS A 233 -19.46 4.78 1.32
CA HIS A 233 -20.89 4.62 1.68
C HIS A 233 -21.44 3.21 1.40
N GLY A 234 -20.55 2.21 1.35
CA GLY A 234 -20.86 0.79 1.21
C GLY A 234 -20.89 0.28 -0.24
N THR A 235 -20.73 -1.04 -0.36
CA THR A 235 -20.69 -1.79 -1.63
C THR A 235 -22.00 -2.49 -1.93
N ASN A 236 -22.17 -2.93 -3.17
CA ASN A 236 -23.37 -3.63 -3.63
C ASN A 236 -23.08 -5.11 -3.91
N ASP A 237 -24.08 -5.97 -3.76
CA ASP A 237 -23.94 -7.36 -4.21
C ASP A 237 -23.85 -7.37 -5.74
N VAL A 238 -22.77 -7.94 -6.25
CA VAL A 238 -22.49 -8.02 -7.69
C VAL A 238 -22.72 -9.41 -8.26
N THR A 239 -23.12 -10.39 -7.46
CA THR A 239 -23.24 -11.80 -7.89
C THR A 239 -24.07 -11.97 -9.18
N ALA A 240 -25.12 -11.17 -9.35
CA ALA A 240 -26.01 -11.23 -10.52
C ALA A 240 -25.41 -10.61 -11.80
N VAL A 241 -24.41 -9.74 -11.68
CA VAL A 241 -23.76 -9.05 -12.81
C VAL A 241 -22.36 -9.59 -13.10
N THR A 242 -21.75 -10.35 -12.17
CA THR A 242 -20.47 -11.03 -12.40
C THR A 242 -20.56 -11.95 -13.62
N HIS A 243 -19.62 -11.79 -14.55
CA HIS A 243 -19.61 -12.55 -15.80
C HIS A 243 -19.26 -14.02 -15.56
N VAL A 244 -19.88 -14.92 -16.30
CA VAL A 244 -19.39 -16.30 -16.38
C VAL A 244 -18.20 -16.31 -17.34
N PRO A 245 -17.03 -16.89 -16.97
CA PRO A 245 -15.88 -16.95 -17.87
C PRO A 245 -16.24 -17.57 -19.22
N GLU A 246 -15.86 -16.90 -20.30
CA GLU A 246 -16.26 -17.25 -21.65
C GLU A 246 -15.73 -18.64 -22.04
N THR A 247 -16.58 -19.44 -22.67
CA THR A 247 -16.25 -20.82 -23.09
C THR A 247 -15.61 -20.90 -24.47
N THR A 248 -15.48 -19.75 -25.15
CA THR A 248 -14.95 -19.66 -26.52
C THR A 248 -14.00 -18.48 -26.58
N LEU A 249 -12.75 -18.72 -26.98
CA LEU A 249 -11.82 -17.66 -27.36
C LEU A 249 -12.15 -17.17 -28.77
N ALA A 250 -12.45 -15.88 -28.90
CA ALA A 250 -12.74 -15.28 -30.20
C ALA A 250 -11.49 -15.28 -31.10
N VAL A 251 -11.69 -15.58 -32.39
CA VAL A 251 -10.67 -15.36 -33.42
C VAL A 251 -10.76 -13.90 -33.86
N LYS A 252 -9.76 -13.10 -33.52
CA LYS A 252 -9.70 -11.69 -33.91
C LYS A 252 -9.45 -11.58 -35.42
N THR A 253 -10.31 -10.86 -36.13
CA THR A 253 -10.18 -10.66 -37.59
C THR A 253 -9.55 -9.32 -37.96
N HIS A 254 -9.57 -8.36 -37.04
CA HIS A 254 -9.01 -7.02 -37.20
C HIS A 254 -8.24 -6.65 -35.92
N GLY A 255 -7.12 -5.97 -36.09
CA GLY A 255 -6.42 -5.27 -35.02
C GLY A 255 -6.56 -3.77 -35.21
N ALA A 256 -5.99 -3.02 -34.28
CA ALA A 256 -5.90 -1.56 -34.36
C ALA A 256 -4.44 -1.11 -34.44
N SER A 257 -4.23 0.13 -34.82
CA SER A 257 -2.97 0.87 -34.70
C SER A 257 -2.93 1.63 -33.38
N LYS A 258 -1.74 2.09 -32.97
CA LYS A 258 -1.60 2.93 -31.76
C LYS A 258 -2.46 4.20 -31.83
N ALA A 259 -2.62 4.80 -33.01
CA ALA A 259 -3.43 5.99 -33.20
C ALA A 259 -4.92 5.72 -32.97
N GLU A 260 -5.43 4.58 -33.46
CA GLU A 260 -6.84 4.19 -33.32
C GLU A 260 -7.23 3.85 -31.87
N VAL A 261 -6.27 3.42 -31.03
CA VAL A 261 -6.54 3.12 -29.61
C VAL A 261 -6.19 4.25 -28.66
N THR A 262 -5.62 5.36 -29.13
CA THR A 262 -5.25 6.48 -28.26
C THR A 262 -6.49 7.31 -27.96
N ALA A 263 -6.83 7.45 -26.68
CA ALA A 263 -7.95 8.29 -26.25
C ALA A 263 -7.57 9.77 -26.29
N ASN A 264 -8.43 10.57 -26.90
CA ASN A 264 -8.33 12.03 -26.84
C ASN A 264 -9.09 12.52 -25.60
N PRO A 265 -8.59 13.55 -24.89
CA PRO A 265 -9.36 14.22 -23.86
C PRO A 265 -10.67 14.77 -24.44
N GLU A 266 -11.78 14.55 -23.75
CA GLU A 266 -13.04 15.23 -24.06
C GLU A 266 -13.00 16.65 -23.49
N GLU A 267 -13.56 17.63 -24.21
CA GLU A 267 -13.72 18.97 -23.64
C GLU A 267 -14.86 18.95 -22.61
N PRO A 268 -14.65 19.54 -21.42
CA PRO A 268 -15.69 19.64 -20.40
C PRO A 268 -16.92 20.37 -20.94
N ALA A 269 -18.11 19.87 -20.62
CA ALA A 269 -19.35 20.54 -20.95
C ALA A 269 -19.43 21.92 -20.27
N ASN A 270 -19.90 22.93 -21.00
CA ASN A 270 -20.15 24.26 -20.42
C ASN A 270 -21.46 24.25 -19.61
N LEU A 271 -21.37 23.77 -18.37
CA LEU A 271 -22.52 23.61 -17.47
C LEU A 271 -22.73 24.83 -16.58
N PRO A 272 -24.00 25.22 -16.30
CA PRO A 272 -24.28 26.30 -15.37
C PRO A 272 -23.82 25.94 -13.95
N HIS A 273 -23.36 26.95 -13.25
CA HIS A 273 -23.04 26.88 -11.83
C HIS A 273 -24.32 26.83 -10.98
N HIS A 274 -24.37 25.97 -9.96
CA HIS A 274 -25.36 26.00 -8.88
C HIS A 274 -25.49 27.42 -8.26
N PRO A 275 -26.70 27.85 -7.87
CA PRO A 275 -26.92 29.18 -7.32
C PRO A 275 -26.24 29.36 -5.95
N VAL A 276 -25.80 30.59 -5.66
CA VAL A 276 -25.21 30.97 -4.37
C VAL A 276 -26.14 31.93 -3.66
N ASN A 277 -26.61 31.52 -2.47
CA ASN A 277 -27.55 32.30 -1.64
C ASN A 277 -26.92 32.75 -0.31
N GLY A 278 -25.68 32.35 -0.02
CA GLY A 278 -24.95 32.76 1.18
C GLY A 278 -23.60 32.07 1.34
N GLU A 279 -22.90 32.37 2.44
CA GLU A 279 -21.66 31.72 2.86
C GLU A 279 -21.72 31.41 4.36
N ALA A 280 -21.35 30.20 4.75
CA ALA A 280 -21.27 29.74 6.13
C ALA A 280 -19.84 29.27 6.48
N THR A 281 -19.55 29.24 7.78
CA THR A 281 -18.28 28.71 8.32
C THR A 281 -18.45 27.38 9.04
N GLN A 282 -19.70 26.94 9.22
CA GLN A 282 -20.04 25.68 9.88
C GLN A 282 -20.84 24.82 8.90
N ALA A 283 -20.50 23.53 8.82
CA ALA A 283 -21.29 22.58 8.05
C ALA A 283 -22.64 22.31 8.75
N GLU A 284 -23.66 22.01 7.96
CA GLU A 284 -25.02 21.75 8.47
C GLU A 284 -25.33 20.25 8.63
N ALA A 285 -24.42 19.39 8.15
CA ALA A 285 -24.53 17.94 8.24
C ALA A 285 -23.37 17.34 9.05
N TYR A 286 -23.70 16.32 9.84
CA TYR A 286 -22.77 15.59 10.69
C TYR A 286 -22.33 14.30 10.00
N ALA A 287 -21.02 13.98 10.06
CA ALA A 287 -20.50 12.73 9.53
C ALA A 287 -20.75 11.56 10.51
N GLU A 288 -21.74 10.73 10.20
CA GLU A 288 -22.16 9.59 11.01
C GLU A 288 -21.22 8.38 10.91
N GLU A 289 -20.62 8.16 9.73
CA GLU A 289 -19.67 7.07 9.54
C GLU A 289 -18.40 7.27 10.36
N ASN A 290 -17.71 6.16 10.65
CA ASN A 290 -16.38 6.18 11.25
C ASN A 290 -15.31 6.17 10.17
N SER A 291 -14.22 6.89 10.41
CA SER A 291 -12.97 6.73 9.65
C SER A 291 -12.59 5.25 9.56
N MET A 292 -12.27 4.81 8.33
CA MET A 292 -12.06 3.40 7.97
C MET A 292 -10.59 2.99 7.91
N TYR A 293 -9.65 3.96 7.99
CA TYR A 293 -8.22 3.68 7.81
C TYR A 293 -7.42 4.07 9.06
N ALA A 294 -6.92 3.06 9.77
CA ALA A 294 -6.14 3.23 11.00
C ALA A 294 -4.91 4.15 10.85
N PHE A 295 -4.31 4.18 9.66
CA PHE A 295 -3.25 5.13 9.33
C PHE A 295 -3.74 6.58 9.44
N ASN A 296 -4.88 6.92 8.85
CA ASN A 296 -5.45 8.27 8.93
C ASN A 296 -5.84 8.61 10.37
N ASP A 297 -6.39 7.65 11.11
CA ASP A 297 -6.72 7.81 12.53
C ASP A 297 -5.49 8.12 13.40
N TYR A 298 -4.34 7.52 13.11
CA TYR A 298 -3.06 7.82 13.77
C TYR A 298 -2.65 9.28 13.57
N PHE A 299 -2.84 9.82 12.36
CA PHE A 299 -2.51 11.23 12.06
C PHE A 299 -3.55 12.23 12.55
N LEU A 300 -4.80 11.83 12.73
CA LEU A 300 -5.83 12.69 13.32
C LEU A 300 -5.45 13.13 14.75
N ALA A 301 -4.90 12.22 15.55
CA ALA A 301 -4.37 12.54 16.89
C ALA A 301 -3.11 13.45 16.85
N ARG A 302 -2.48 13.59 15.68
CA ARG A 302 -1.26 14.37 15.42
C ARG A 302 -1.52 15.68 14.67
N GLY A 303 -2.78 16.09 14.57
CA GLY A 303 -3.14 17.41 14.06
C GLY A 303 -3.29 17.47 12.54
N PHE A 304 -3.66 16.36 11.90
CA PHE A 304 -4.06 16.31 10.50
C PHE A 304 -5.57 16.19 10.43
N ALA A 305 -6.20 16.85 9.46
CA ALA A 305 -7.57 16.54 9.10
C ALA A 305 -7.61 15.30 8.21
N VAL A 306 -8.67 14.51 8.32
CA VAL A 306 -8.94 13.34 7.49
C VAL A 306 -10.20 13.64 6.69
N VAL A 307 -10.13 13.49 5.37
CA VAL A 307 -11.25 13.70 4.45
C VAL A 307 -11.48 12.44 3.65
N TYR A 308 -12.73 11.99 3.58
CA TYR A 308 -13.18 10.94 2.68
C TYR A 308 -14.15 11.54 1.68
N SER A 309 -14.06 11.11 0.43
CA SER A 309 -15.11 11.35 -0.57
C SER A 309 -15.27 10.10 -1.41
N ALA A 310 -16.51 9.71 -1.65
CA ALA A 310 -16.81 8.55 -2.48
C ALA A 310 -16.88 8.89 -3.98
N GLY A 311 -16.96 10.17 -4.33
CA GLY A 311 -16.96 10.67 -5.71
C GLY A 311 -18.29 10.46 -6.45
N VAL A 312 -18.30 10.71 -7.76
CA VAL A 312 -19.48 10.58 -8.63
C VAL A 312 -20.14 9.20 -8.51
N GLY A 313 -21.46 9.11 -8.64
CA GLY A 313 -22.19 7.83 -8.63
C GLY A 313 -22.31 7.15 -7.27
N THR A 314 -21.89 7.80 -6.19
CA THR A 314 -21.95 7.24 -4.84
C THR A 314 -23.03 7.89 -3.99
N ARG A 315 -23.44 7.21 -2.91
CA ARG A 315 -24.50 7.69 -2.03
C ARG A 315 -24.20 9.12 -1.57
N TYR A 316 -25.23 9.96 -1.60
CA TYR A 316 -25.18 11.39 -1.27
C TYR A 316 -24.51 12.32 -2.30
N SER A 317 -23.77 11.77 -3.26
CA SER A 317 -23.27 12.50 -4.44
C SER A 317 -24.21 12.35 -5.64
N ASP A 318 -24.04 13.23 -6.64
CA ASP A 318 -24.66 13.11 -7.97
C ASP A 318 -23.83 12.20 -8.90
N GLY A 319 -24.27 12.05 -10.14
CA GLY A 319 -23.53 11.37 -11.19
C GLY A 319 -23.62 9.84 -11.23
N PHE A 320 -22.79 9.23 -12.09
CA PHE A 320 -22.66 7.77 -12.29
C PHE A 320 -21.21 7.28 -12.12
N ARG A 321 -21.04 6.00 -11.77
CA ARG A 321 -19.71 5.36 -11.69
C ARG A 321 -19.19 5.08 -13.10
N THR A 322 -17.94 5.44 -13.39
CA THR A 322 -17.33 5.26 -14.71
C THR A 322 -16.17 4.25 -14.71
N THR A 323 -15.86 3.65 -13.57
CA THR A 323 -14.76 2.71 -13.29
C THR A 323 -13.44 3.16 -13.90
N GLY A 324 -12.70 3.99 -13.18
CA GLY A 324 -11.37 4.42 -13.57
C GLY A 324 -11.32 5.50 -14.64
N GLY A 325 -12.48 5.97 -15.11
CA GLY A 325 -12.59 7.01 -16.12
C GLY A 325 -12.04 8.37 -15.66
N PRO A 326 -11.88 9.32 -16.59
CA PRO A 326 -11.47 10.69 -16.27
C PRO A 326 -12.35 11.35 -15.21
N GLU A 327 -13.65 11.05 -15.20
CA GLU A 327 -14.64 11.66 -14.30
C GLU A 327 -14.39 11.30 -12.83
N GLU A 328 -13.95 10.07 -12.55
CA GLU A 328 -13.59 9.70 -11.18
C GLU A 328 -12.30 10.37 -10.72
N THR A 329 -11.40 10.66 -11.66
CA THR A 329 -10.17 11.43 -11.41
C THR A 329 -10.52 12.89 -11.12
N ASP A 330 -11.37 13.48 -11.95
CA ASP A 330 -11.84 14.87 -11.82
C ASP A 330 -12.64 15.06 -10.53
N GLY A 331 -13.39 14.04 -10.08
CA GLY A 331 -14.03 14.05 -8.77
C GLY A 331 -13.04 14.15 -7.61
N ALA A 332 -11.93 13.40 -7.66
CA ALA A 332 -10.87 13.51 -6.65
C ALA A 332 -10.17 14.89 -6.71
N VAL A 333 -9.91 15.40 -7.91
CA VAL A 333 -9.32 16.74 -8.13
C VAL A 333 -10.23 17.84 -7.56
N ALA A 334 -11.54 17.76 -7.79
CA ALA A 334 -12.50 18.74 -7.28
C ALA A 334 -12.43 18.86 -5.74
N VAL A 335 -12.32 17.74 -5.02
CA VAL A 335 -12.16 17.75 -3.56
C VAL A 335 -10.86 18.45 -3.16
N ILE A 336 -9.73 18.16 -3.83
CA ILE A 336 -8.43 18.82 -3.57
C ILE A 336 -8.51 20.33 -3.85
N GLU A 337 -9.17 20.73 -4.94
CA GLU A 337 -9.37 22.14 -5.28
C GLU A 337 -10.22 22.86 -4.23
N TRP A 338 -11.23 22.20 -3.65
CA TRP A 338 -11.98 22.79 -2.55
C TRP A 338 -11.12 22.92 -1.28
N LEU A 339 -10.34 21.88 -0.95
CA LEU A 339 -9.41 21.89 0.19
C LEU A 339 -8.32 22.95 0.08
N THR A 340 -8.01 23.40 -1.14
CA THR A 340 -7.06 24.48 -1.44
C THR A 340 -7.73 25.84 -1.67
N GLY A 341 -9.06 25.91 -1.58
CA GLY A 341 -9.84 27.14 -1.72
C GLY A 341 -10.06 27.60 -3.16
N LYS A 342 -9.79 26.75 -4.15
CA LYS A 342 -9.97 27.02 -5.59
C LYS A 342 -11.33 26.61 -6.14
N ARG A 343 -12.04 25.71 -5.44
CA ARG A 343 -13.38 25.25 -5.80
C ARG A 343 -14.37 25.50 -4.67
N ARG A 344 -15.62 25.74 -5.01
CA ARG A 344 -16.69 25.96 -4.04
C ARG A 344 -17.32 24.63 -3.60
N ALA A 345 -17.79 24.62 -2.36
CA ALA A 345 -18.67 23.60 -1.83
C ALA A 345 -19.86 24.26 -1.15
N PHE A 346 -20.86 23.46 -0.83
CA PHE A 346 -22.09 23.85 -0.18
C PHE A 346 -22.30 23.06 1.12
N THR A 347 -23.00 23.67 2.07
CA THR A 347 -23.36 23.04 3.35
C THR A 347 -24.41 21.95 3.20
N ASN A 348 -25.20 22.01 2.12
CA ASN A 348 -26.22 21.05 1.72
C ASN A 348 -26.44 21.14 0.19
N ARG A 349 -27.30 20.27 -0.36
CA ARG A 349 -27.55 20.17 -1.81
C ARG A 349 -28.59 21.14 -2.38
N THR A 350 -29.27 21.94 -1.55
CA THR A 350 -30.48 22.68 -1.96
C THR A 350 -30.42 24.18 -1.75
N ASP A 351 -29.84 24.64 -0.65
CA ASP A 351 -30.03 26.03 -0.20
C ASP A 351 -29.04 27.00 -0.82
N GLY A 352 -28.01 26.52 -1.52
CA GLY A 352 -26.99 27.35 -2.15
C GLY A 352 -26.08 28.09 -1.16
N ILE A 353 -25.99 27.61 0.08
CA ILE A 353 -25.10 28.19 1.10
C ILE A 353 -23.71 27.60 0.93
N THR A 354 -22.75 28.45 0.54
CA THR A 354 -21.37 28.04 0.27
C THR A 354 -20.56 27.84 1.56
N ILE A 355 -19.58 26.95 1.52
CA ILE A 355 -18.64 26.71 2.63
C ILE A 355 -17.22 26.50 2.09
N LYS A 356 -16.26 27.21 2.67
CA LYS A 356 -14.84 27.07 2.37
C LYS A 356 -14.19 26.06 3.32
N ALA A 357 -13.15 25.35 2.86
CA ALA A 357 -12.26 24.58 3.72
C ALA A 357 -11.34 25.51 4.55
N TRP A 358 -11.92 26.47 5.27
CA TRP A 358 -11.17 27.52 5.95
C TRP A 358 -10.20 26.95 6.99
N TRP A 359 -10.41 25.75 7.53
CA TRP A 359 -9.52 25.10 8.50
C TRP A 359 -8.29 24.44 7.86
N SER A 360 -8.24 24.31 6.53
CA SER A 360 -7.15 23.65 5.78
C SER A 360 -5.93 24.58 5.60
N THR A 361 -4.72 24.02 5.57
CA THR A 361 -3.52 24.72 5.08
C THR A 361 -3.46 24.79 3.55
N GLY A 362 -4.30 24.03 2.85
CA GLY A 362 -4.23 23.81 1.40
C GLY A 362 -3.19 22.74 1.00
N LEU A 363 -2.49 22.13 1.97
CA LEU A 363 -1.55 21.04 1.70
C LEU A 363 -2.24 19.70 1.94
N VAL A 364 -2.30 18.88 0.89
CA VAL A 364 -3.03 17.61 0.85
C VAL A 364 -2.07 16.47 0.57
N ALA A 365 -2.20 15.37 1.30
CA ALA A 365 -1.73 14.06 0.85
C ALA A 365 -2.91 13.14 0.58
N MET A 366 -2.81 12.33 -0.48
CA MET A 366 -3.77 11.26 -0.71
C MET A 366 -3.30 9.94 -0.13
N THR A 367 -4.22 9.17 0.46
CA THR A 367 -3.90 7.92 1.17
C THR A 367 -4.94 6.85 0.90
N GLY A 368 -4.52 5.58 0.89
CA GLY A 368 -5.43 4.44 0.86
C GLY A 368 -4.84 3.23 0.14
N LYS A 369 -5.65 2.17 0.03
CA LYS A 369 -5.29 0.94 -0.70
C LYS A 369 -6.22 0.68 -1.87
N SER A 370 -5.77 -0.04 -2.90
CA SER A 370 -6.65 -0.50 -3.99
C SER A 370 -7.18 0.67 -4.81
N TYR A 371 -8.49 0.73 -5.04
CA TYR A 371 -9.17 1.85 -5.69
C TYR A 371 -8.80 3.22 -5.08
N LEU A 372 -8.56 3.28 -3.76
CA LEU A 372 -8.18 4.52 -3.09
C LEU A 372 -6.79 4.99 -3.53
N ALA A 373 -5.85 4.06 -3.60
CA ALA A 373 -4.49 4.31 -4.12
C ALA A 373 -4.51 4.58 -5.63
N THR A 374 -5.40 3.91 -6.36
CA THR A 374 -5.65 4.10 -7.79
C THR A 374 -6.04 5.55 -8.09
N LEU A 375 -7.01 6.08 -7.33
CA LEU A 375 -7.43 7.48 -7.46
C LEU A 375 -6.36 8.46 -6.96
N ALA A 376 -5.53 8.08 -5.99
CA ALA A 376 -4.37 8.88 -5.61
C ALA A 376 -3.36 9.01 -6.75
N MET A 377 -3.04 7.90 -7.42
CA MET A 377 -2.16 7.89 -8.60
C MET A 377 -2.80 8.68 -9.74
N ALA A 378 -4.09 8.50 -10.01
CA ALA A 378 -4.82 9.23 -11.02
C ALA A 378 -4.77 10.75 -10.79
N ALA A 379 -5.13 11.21 -9.59
CA ALA A 379 -5.08 12.61 -9.21
C ALA A 379 -3.66 13.18 -9.27
N ALA A 380 -2.63 12.41 -8.91
CA ALA A 380 -1.24 12.84 -9.06
C ALA A 380 -0.88 13.11 -10.53
N THR A 381 -1.40 12.32 -11.48
CA THR A 381 -1.15 12.52 -12.92
C THR A 381 -1.86 13.72 -13.54
N THR A 382 -2.68 14.46 -12.78
CA THR A 382 -3.24 15.73 -13.24
C THR A 382 -2.32 16.91 -12.92
N GLY A 383 -1.41 16.74 -11.95
CA GLY A 383 -0.55 17.82 -11.45
C GLY A 383 -1.33 18.90 -10.69
N VAL A 384 -2.49 18.54 -10.11
CA VAL A 384 -3.35 19.43 -9.30
C VAL A 384 -2.56 20.10 -8.19
N ASP A 385 -2.73 21.41 -8.06
CA ASP A 385 -2.03 22.19 -7.04
C ASP A 385 -2.55 21.85 -5.64
N GLY A 386 -1.64 21.82 -4.67
CA GLY A 386 -1.95 21.51 -3.27
C GLY A 386 -1.81 20.03 -2.92
N LEU A 387 -1.88 19.12 -3.91
CA LEU A 387 -1.48 17.73 -3.71
C LEU A 387 0.04 17.65 -3.59
N LYS A 388 0.52 17.48 -2.36
CA LYS A 388 1.95 17.47 -2.02
C LYS A 388 2.56 16.09 -2.17
N THR A 389 1.86 15.06 -1.70
CA THR A 389 2.33 13.68 -1.81
C THR A 389 1.19 12.67 -1.90
N ILE A 390 1.47 11.48 -2.42
CA ILE A 390 0.57 10.33 -2.34
C ILE A 390 1.21 9.18 -1.56
N VAL A 391 0.42 8.51 -0.71
CA VAL A 391 0.78 7.26 -0.03
C VAL A 391 -0.17 6.18 -0.55
N ALA A 392 0.24 5.55 -1.65
CA ALA A 392 -0.58 4.69 -2.49
C ALA A 392 -0.23 3.21 -2.26
N ASP A 393 -1.11 2.48 -1.58
CA ASP A 393 -0.97 1.05 -1.27
C ASP A 393 -1.73 0.21 -2.32
N ALA A 394 -1.06 -0.71 -3.02
CA ALA A 394 -1.66 -1.58 -4.03
C ALA A 394 -2.57 -0.85 -5.04
N GLY A 395 -2.09 0.25 -5.63
CA GLY A 395 -2.84 1.05 -6.60
C GLY A 395 -2.75 0.53 -8.04
N ILE A 396 -3.80 0.74 -8.82
CA ILE A 396 -3.86 0.46 -10.27
C ILE A 396 -3.33 1.70 -11.01
N SER A 397 -2.40 1.51 -11.95
CA SER A 397 -1.87 2.61 -12.79
C SER A 397 -2.40 2.58 -14.22
N SER A 398 -2.96 1.45 -14.65
CA SER A 398 -3.79 1.32 -15.84
C SER A 398 -4.85 0.26 -15.61
N TRP A 399 -6.12 0.62 -15.81
CA TRP A 399 -7.24 -0.30 -15.61
C TRP A 399 -7.26 -1.47 -16.58
N TYR A 400 -6.62 -1.32 -17.75
CA TYR A 400 -6.38 -2.45 -18.64
C TYR A 400 -5.61 -3.56 -17.91
N ASP A 401 -4.53 -3.22 -17.21
CA ASP A 401 -3.67 -4.22 -16.54
C ASP A 401 -4.32 -4.86 -15.29
N TYR A 402 -5.48 -4.37 -14.87
CA TYR A 402 -6.26 -4.97 -13.78
C TYR A 402 -7.20 -6.07 -14.29
N TYR A 403 -7.90 -5.84 -15.41
CA TYR A 403 -8.88 -6.79 -15.97
C TYR A 403 -8.43 -7.50 -17.27
N ARG A 404 -7.29 -7.11 -17.82
CA ARG A 404 -6.76 -7.59 -19.09
C ARG A 404 -5.24 -7.78 -19.00
N GLU A 405 -4.72 -8.55 -19.94
CA GLU A 405 -3.28 -8.71 -20.11
C GLU A 405 -2.99 -9.11 -21.56
N ASN A 406 -2.11 -8.38 -22.25
CA ASN A 406 -1.62 -8.73 -23.59
C ASN A 406 -2.71 -9.20 -24.59
N GLY A 407 -3.78 -8.43 -24.71
CA GLY A 407 -4.90 -8.71 -25.61
C GLY A 407 -5.88 -9.78 -25.11
N LEU A 408 -5.85 -10.14 -23.83
CA LEU A 408 -6.67 -11.20 -23.24
C LEU A 408 -7.49 -10.68 -22.04
N VAL A 409 -8.68 -11.24 -21.84
CA VAL A 409 -9.45 -11.09 -20.60
C VAL A 409 -8.80 -11.90 -19.49
N VAL A 410 -8.33 -11.20 -18.45
CA VAL A 410 -7.61 -11.78 -17.31
C VAL A 410 -8.12 -11.13 -16.02
N ALA A 411 -8.92 -11.88 -15.27
CA ALA A 411 -9.49 -11.44 -14.01
C ALA A 411 -8.43 -11.18 -12.94
N PRO A 412 -8.70 -10.27 -11.99
CA PRO A 412 -7.94 -10.16 -10.76
C PRO A 412 -7.97 -11.49 -9.99
N GLY A 413 -6.86 -11.83 -9.33
CA GLY A 413 -6.72 -13.05 -8.56
C GLY A 413 -7.79 -13.16 -7.47
N GLY A 414 -8.62 -14.21 -7.57
CA GLY A 414 -9.74 -14.46 -6.66
C GLY A 414 -11.11 -13.95 -7.15
N PHE A 415 -11.15 -13.19 -8.25
CA PHE A 415 -12.36 -12.46 -8.71
C PHE A 415 -12.72 -12.82 -10.15
N GLN A 416 -12.83 -14.12 -10.44
CA GLN A 416 -13.21 -14.58 -11.78
C GLN A 416 -14.55 -14.03 -12.22
N GLY A 417 -14.59 -13.51 -13.46
CA GLY A 417 -15.77 -12.88 -14.01
C GLY A 417 -15.95 -11.40 -13.64
N GLU A 418 -15.12 -10.83 -12.77
CA GLU A 418 -15.13 -9.40 -12.51
C GLU A 418 -14.61 -8.63 -13.74
N ASP A 419 -15.17 -7.44 -13.95
CA ASP A 419 -14.78 -6.49 -14.98
C ASP A 419 -15.22 -5.08 -14.58
N ALA A 420 -14.98 -4.09 -15.43
CA ALA A 420 -15.25 -2.70 -15.11
C ALA A 420 -16.74 -2.39 -14.85
N ASP A 421 -17.66 -3.04 -15.56
CA ASP A 421 -19.10 -2.94 -15.33
C ASP A 421 -19.52 -3.53 -13.97
N VAL A 422 -18.93 -4.67 -13.58
CA VAL A 422 -19.16 -5.30 -12.28
C VAL A 422 -18.74 -4.36 -11.14
N LEU A 423 -17.55 -3.76 -11.23
CA LEU A 423 -17.07 -2.81 -10.22
C LEU A 423 -17.84 -1.48 -10.23
N ALA A 424 -18.37 -1.07 -11.39
CA ALA A 424 -19.26 0.09 -11.48
C ALA A 424 -20.52 -0.16 -10.65
N VAL A 425 -21.12 -1.35 -10.74
CA VAL A 425 -22.26 -1.76 -9.91
C VAL A 425 -21.86 -1.86 -8.43
N ASP A 426 -20.72 -2.48 -8.12
CA ASP A 426 -20.22 -2.61 -6.75
C ASP A 426 -20.17 -1.26 -6.02
N THR A 427 -19.63 -0.25 -6.71
CA THR A 427 -19.40 1.09 -6.16
C THR A 427 -20.54 2.08 -6.39
N PHE A 428 -21.60 1.71 -7.13
CA PHE A 428 -22.77 2.57 -7.36
C PHE A 428 -23.69 2.64 -6.14
N SER A 429 -23.20 3.19 -5.04
CA SER A 429 -23.90 3.23 -3.75
C SER A 429 -25.11 4.19 -3.73
N ARG A 430 -25.30 5.02 -4.77
CA ARG A 430 -26.57 5.77 -4.98
C ARG A 430 -27.78 4.86 -4.96
N GLN A 431 -27.65 3.62 -5.47
CA GLN A 431 -28.76 2.67 -5.47
C GLN A 431 -29.26 2.26 -4.07
N LYS A 432 -28.47 2.50 -3.01
CA LYS A 432 -28.89 2.28 -1.62
C LYS A 432 -29.89 3.34 -1.13
N SER A 433 -30.01 4.46 -1.84
CA SER A 433 -30.97 5.53 -1.58
C SER A 433 -32.17 5.38 -2.53
N GLY A 434 -33.18 4.61 -2.14
CA GLY A 434 -34.33 4.31 -3.01
C GLY A 434 -35.03 5.55 -3.58
N GLY A 435 -35.11 6.65 -2.83
CA GLY A 435 -35.69 7.91 -3.31
C GLY A 435 -34.86 8.64 -4.37
N ASP A 436 -33.55 8.42 -4.38
CA ASP A 436 -32.64 8.92 -5.43
C ASP A 436 -32.72 7.99 -6.66
N LEU A 437 -32.64 6.68 -6.42
CA LEU A 437 -32.62 5.66 -7.47
C LEU A 437 -33.83 5.72 -8.41
N ILE A 438 -35.04 5.98 -7.90
CA ILE A 438 -36.25 6.03 -8.74
C ILE A 438 -36.16 7.06 -9.88
N ASN A 439 -35.34 8.10 -9.73
CA ASN A 439 -35.20 9.17 -10.72
C ASN A 439 -34.10 8.87 -11.76
N ILE A 440 -33.11 8.05 -11.39
CA ILE A 440 -31.89 7.85 -12.20
C ILE A 440 -31.73 6.43 -12.74
N LYS A 441 -32.53 5.46 -12.28
CA LYS A 441 -32.34 4.02 -12.59
C LYS A 441 -32.19 3.74 -14.08
N GLN A 442 -33.06 4.32 -14.91
CA GLN A 442 -33.02 4.08 -16.35
C GLN A 442 -31.76 4.66 -17.01
N ALA A 443 -31.33 5.85 -16.58
CA ALA A 443 -30.13 6.49 -17.08
C ALA A 443 -28.87 5.73 -16.63
N TRP A 444 -28.84 5.26 -15.38
CA TRP A 444 -27.80 4.38 -14.86
C TRP A 444 -27.68 3.06 -15.65
N GLU A 445 -28.80 2.37 -15.88
CA GLU A 445 -28.82 1.12 -16.66
C GLU A 445 -28.28 1.33 -18.09
N LYS A 446 -28.61 2.47 -18.71
CA LYS A 446 -28.06 2.84 -20.02
C LYS A 446 -26.56 3.10 -19.95
N HIS A 447 -26.08 3.82 -18.94
CA HIS A 447 -24.66 4.09 -18.74
C HIS A 447 -23.87 2.79 -18.51
N LEU A 448 -24.38 1.89 -17.66
CA LEU A 448 -23.79 0.59 -17.39
C LEU A 448 -23.70 -0.29 -18.66
N ALA A 449 -24.71 -0.25 -19.52
CA ALA A 449 -24.69 -0.95 -20.81
C ALA A 449 -23.57 -0.42 -21.74
N THR A 450 -23.27 0.87 -21.69
CA THR A 450 -22.12 1.46 -22.42
C THR A 450 -20.80 0.92 -21.88
N ILE A 451 -20.59 0.89 -20.56
CA ILE A 451 -19.38 0.29 -19.95
C ILE A 451 -19.23 -1.18 -20.37
N THR A 452 -20.32 -1.94 -20.30
CA THR A 452 -20.36 -3.37 -20.67
C THR A 452 -19.96 -3.59 -22.12
N HIS A 453 -20.35 -2.70 -23.02
CA HIS A 453 -19.98 -2.76 -24.43
C HIS A 453 -18.49 -2.39 -24.63
N ASP A 454 -18.07 -1.25 -24.11
CA ASP A 454 -16.77 -0.64 -24.42
C ASP A 454 -15.58 -1.36 -23.75
N GLN A 455 -15.81 -2.05 -22.62
CA GLN A 455 -14.77 -2.88 -21.99
C GLN A 455 -14.34 -4.07 -22.87
N ASP A 456 -15.14 -4.43 -23.89
CA ASP A 456 -14.87 -5.42 -24.93
C ASP A 456 -14.26 -6.74 -24.41
N ARG A 457 -15.07 -7.49 -23.66
CA ARG A 457 -14.70 -8.85 -23.23
C ARG A 457 -14.58 -9.85 -24.39
N THR A 458 -15.21 -9.56 -25.53
CA THR A 458 -15.20 -10.47 -26.68
C THR A 458 -13.78 -10.59 -27.24
N THR A 459 -13.08 -9.46 -27.41
CA THR A 459 -11.71 -9.49 -27.92
C THR A 459 -10.66 -9.42 -26.81
N GLY A 460 -10.93 -8.75 -25.69
CA GLY A 460 -9.93 -8.44 -24.66
C GLY A 460 -8.82 -7.50 -25.13
N ALA A 461 -8.95 -6.89 -26.31
CA ALA A 461 -7.95 -5.99 -26.88
C ALA A 461 -7.93 -4.65 -26.13
N TYR A 462 -6.76 -4.00 -26.17
CA TYR A 462 -6.65 -2.61 -25.76
C TYR A 462 -7.37 -1.72 -26.79
N ASN A 463 -8.14 -0.74 -26.31
CA ASN A 463 -8.94 0.16 -27.13
C ASN A 463 -8.94 1.58 -26.52
N THR A 464 -9.61 2.53 -27.17
CA THR A 464 -9.70 3.93 -26.68
C THR A 464 -10.31 4.02 -25.29
N TRP A 465 -11.32 3.20 -24.98
CA TRP A 465 -11.98 3.22 -23.68
C TRP A 465 -11.03 2.81 -22.54
N TRP A 466 -10.19 1.79 -22.77
CA TRP A 466 -9.12 1.40 -21.84
C TRP A 466 -7.99 2.44 -21.79
N ASP A 467 -7.67 3.10 -22.90
CA ASP A 467 -6.63 4.15 -22.93
C ASP A 467 -7.01 5.40 -22.15
N ALA A 468 -8.29 5.76 -22.10
CA ALA A 468 -8.79 6.82 -21.24
C ALA A 468 -8.51 6.56 -19.75
N ARG A 469 -8.36 5.27 -19.37
CA ARG A 469 -8.16 4.76 -18.01
C ARG A 469 -6.72 4.33 -17.73
N ASN A 470 -5.78 4.84 -18.53
CA ASN A 470 -4.35 4.61 -18.38
C ASN A 470 -3.65 5.88 -17.87
N TYR A 471 -3.41 5.96 -16.57
CA TYR A 471 -2.82 7.15 -15.93
C TYR A 471 -1.35 7.34 -16.31
N ARG A 472 -0.64 6.25 -16.61
CA ARG A 472 0.80 6.30 -16.94
C ARG A 472 1.10 7.19 -18.15
N LYS A 473 0.14 7.40 -19.06
CA LYS A 473 0.31 8.31 -20.22
C LYS A 473 0.45 9.78 -19.81
N ASN A 474 0.01 10.13 -18.60
CA ASN A 474 0.12 11.46 -18.00
C ASN A 474 1.14 11.49 -16.85
N ALA A 475 1.99 10.47 -16.68
CA ALA A 475 2.96 10.41 -15.59
C ALA A 475 3.88 11.64 -15.58
N ASN A 476 4.20 12.21 -16.76
CA ASN A 476 5.01 13.42 -16.89
C ASN A 476 4.40 14.69 -16.25
N LYS A 477 3.12 14.67 -15.87
CA LYS A 477 2.44 15.78 -15.18
C LYS A 477 2.50 15.66 -13.66
N VAL A 478 3.00 14.55 -13.12
CA VAL A 478 3.11 14.36 -11.66
C VAL A 478 4.07 15.39 -11.08
N LYS A 479 3.56 16.18 -10.12
CA LYS A 479 4.33 17.15 -9.33
C LYS A 479 4.43 16.78 -7.85
N ALA A 480 3.50 15.95 -7.38
CA ALA A 480 3.46 15.47 -6.01
C ALA A 480 4.54 14.41 -5.81
N ASP A 481 5.16 14.37 -4.64
CA ASP A 481 6.07 13.29 -4.30
C ASP A 481 5.30 11.98 -4.06
N VAL A 482 5.92 10.85 -4.34
CA VAL A 482 5.21 9.57 -4.44
C VAL A 482 5.77 8.54 -3.47
N VAL A 483 4.91 7.97 -2.62
CA VAL A 483 5.17 6.75 -1.85
C VAL A 483 4.27 5.64 -2.38
N LEU A 484 4.87 4.63 -3.00
CA LEU A 484 4.19 3.41 -3.44
C LEU A 484 4.41 2.29 -2.42
N ILE A 485 3.37 1.53 -2.11
CA ILE A 485 3.44 0.32 -1.30
C ILE A 485 2.77 -0.80 -2.11
N HIS A 486 3.41 -1.95 -2.24
CA HIS A 486 2.84 -3.06 -3.02
C HIS A 486 3.23 -4.44 -2.50
N GLY A 487 2.27 -5.37 -2.53
CA GLY A 487 2.51 -6.76 -2.20
C GLY A 487 3.10 -7.52 -3.38
N LEU A 488 4.25 -8.17 -3.18
CA LEU A 488 4.89 -9.03 -4.19
C LEU A 488 4.10 -10.31 -4.48
N ASN A 489 3.15 -10.68 -3.60
CA ASN A 489 2.21 -11.78 -3.82
C ASN A 489 0.77 -11.24 -4.00
N ASP A 490 0.59 -9.96 -4.36
CA ASP A 490 -0.72 -9.39 -4.68
C ASP A 490 -1.12 -9.76 -6.11
N TRP A 491 -1.88 -10.84 -6.24
CA TRP A 491 -2.45 -11.27 -7.52
C TRP A 491 -3.80 -10.63 -7.83
N ASN A 492 -4.35 -9.82 -6.91
CA ASN A 492 -5.53 -9.00 -7.17
C ASN A 492 -5.10 -7.76 -7.96
N VAL A 493 -4.44 -6.79 -7.31
CA VAL A 493 -3.78 -5.69 -8.01
C VAL A 493 -2.36 -6.11 -8.31
N LYS A 494 -2.12 -6.64 -9.51
CA LYS A 494 -0.84 -7.25 -9.90
C LYS A 494 0.34 -6.25 -9.79
N PRO A 495 1.56 -6.70 -9.41
CA PRO A 495 2.71 -5.82 -9.17
C PRO A 495 3.12 -4.92 -10.34
N THR A 496 2.80 -5.31 -11.59
CA THR A 496 3.04 -4.47 -12.77
C THR A 496 2.48 -3.06 -12.63
N ASN A 497 1.38 -2.88 -11.89
CA ASN A 497 0.77 -1.56 -11.70
C ASN A 497 1.69 -0.58 -10.97
N ALA A 498 2.27 -1.00 -9.83
CA ALA A 498 3.22 -0.16 -9.09
C ALA A 498 4.53 0.01 -9.84
N ILE A 499 5.09 -1.07 -10.40
CA ILE A 499 6.41 -1.01 -11.03
C ILE A 499 6.38 -0.20 -12.33
N LYS A 500 5.38 -0.36 -13.20
CA LYS A 500 5.29 0.46 -14.42
C LYS A 500 5.00 1.93 -14.10
N PHE A 501 4.33 2.24 -12.99
CA PHE A 501 4.17 3.62 -12.57
C PHE A 501 5.48 4.19 -12.02
N TRP A 502 6.20 3.42 -11.19
CA TRP A 502 7.53 3.76 -10.68
C TRP A 502 8.51 4.09 -11.81
N GLU A 503 8.54 3.26 -12.86
CA GLU A 503 9.32 3.48 -14.07
C GLU A 503 8.87 4.76 -14.80
N ALA A 504 7.55 4.97 -14.96
CA ALA A 504 7.01 6.12 -15.68
C ALA A 504 7.30 7.48 -15.01
N ILE A 505 7.54 7.50 -13.70
CA ILE A 505 7.89 8.71 -12.95
C ILE A 505 9.39 8.81 -12.64
N ALA A 506 10.22 7.86 -13.09
CA ALA A 506 11.62 7.72 -12.67
C ALA A 506 12.46 8.98 -12.92
N ASP A 507 12.26 9.66 -14.04
CA ASP A 507 13.05 10.83 -14.44
C ASP A 507 12.50 12.17 -13.92
N LEU A 508 11.37 12.16 -13.20
CA LEU A 508 10.77 13.36 -12.66
C LEU A 508 11.57 13.91 -11.47
N PRO A 509 11.71 15.24 -11.33
CA PRO A 509 12.41 15.90 -10.23
C PRO A 509 11.52 15.98 -8.97
N ILE A 510 11.03 14.82 -8.55
CA ILE A 510 10.22 14.61 -7.35
C ILE A 510 10.89 13.54 -6.50
N GLN A 511 10.55 13.48 -5.22
CA GLN A 511 10.96 12.39 -4.36
C GLN A 511 10.03 11.19 -4.51
N LYS A 512 10.63 10.00 -4.40
CA LYS A 512 9.98 8.73 -4.70
C LYS A 512 10.42 7.67 -3.70
N LYS A 513 9.44 6.98 -3.10
CA LYS A 513 9.65 5.85 -2.18
C LYS A 513 8.82 4.65 -2.63
N LEU A 514 9.39 3.45 -2.52
CA LEU A 514 8.75 2.18 -2.86
C LEU A 514 8.93 1.17 -1.72
N VAL A 515 7.83 0.64 -1.21
CA VAL A 515 7.82 -0.41 -0.18
C VAL A 515 7.22 -1.68 -0.76
N LEU A 516 8.03 -2.72 -0.91
CA LEU A 516 7.61 -4.02 -1.42
C LEU A 516 7.54 -5.03 -0.27
N HIS A 517 6.37 -5.63 -0.04
CA HIS A 517 6.17 -6.59 1.05
C HIS A 517 5.74 -7.97 0.54
N GLN A 518 5.82 -8.99 1.39
CA GLN A 518 5.49 -10.38 1.03
C GLN A 518 3.98 -10.69 1.10
N GLY A 519 3.14 -9.66 1.24
CA GLY A 519 1.71 -9.85 1.35
C GLY A 519 1.02 -9.97 -0.01
N GLN A 520 -0.24 -10.40 0.06
CA GLN A 520 -1.24 -10.16 -0.97
C GLN A 520 -1.76 -8.70 -0.91
N HIS A 521 -3.01 -8.48 -1.25
CA HIS A 521 -3.73 -7.21 -1.20
C HIS A 521 -4.02 -6.66 0.22
N VAL A 522 -2.98 -6.38 1.02
CA VAL A 522 -3.06 -5.96 2.45
C VAL A 522 -2.23 -4.71 2.77
N TYR A 523 -2.61 -3.99 3.81
CA TYR A 523 -1.81 -2.88 4.35
C TYR A 523 -0.57 -3.35 5.12
N VAL A 524 0.42 -2.45 5.29
CA VAL A 524 1.65 -2.70 6.08
C VAL A 524 1.86 -1.78 7.28
N HIS A 525 0.98 -0.81 7.55
CA HIS A 525 1.15 0.18 8.62
C HIS A 525 1.24 -0.43 10.03
N ASN A 526 0.70 -1.63 10.22
CA ASN A 526 0.69 -2.37 11.48
C ASN A 526 1.54 -3.65 11.44
N VAL A 527 2.50 -3.74 10.52
CA VAL A 527 3.49 -4.83 10.46
C VAL A 527 4.60 -4.59 11.48
N ARG A 528 4.79 -5.55 12.39
CA ARG A 528 5.75 -5.43 13.50
C ARG A 528 7.19 -5.21 13.04
N SER A 529 7.61 -5.80 11.92
CA SER A 529 8.99 -5.74 11.47
C SER A 529 9.39 -4.45 10.74
N LEU A 530 8.44 -3.55 10.43
CA LEU A 530 8.67 -2.31 9.68
C LEU A 530 8.10 -1.10 10.42
N ASP A 531 8.88 -0.05 10.65
CA ASP A 531 8.44 1.18 11.34
C ASP A 531 7.68 2.13 10.41
N PHE A 532 6.75 1.59 9.63
CA PHE A 532 6.08 2.31 8.55
C PHE A 532 5.35 3.57 9.03
N LEU A 533 4.68 3.52 10.20
CA LEU A 533 4.03 4.71 10.77
C LEU A 533 5.03 5.82 11.12
N ASP A 534 6.21 5.49 11.64
CA ASP A 534 7.27 6.46 11.92
C ASP A 534 7.88 7.01 10.64
N MET A 535 8.08 6.16 9.61
CA MET A 535 8.54 6.57 8.28
C MET A 535 7.57 7.58 7.68
N MET A 536 6.28 7.25 7.65
CA MET A 536 5.26 8.14 7.10
C MET A 536 5.02 9.36 7.97
N ASN A 537 5.26 9.29 9.29
CA ASN A 537 5.19 10.46 10.15
C ASN A 537 6.30 11.46 9.80
N LEU A 538 7.54 10.97 9.67
CA LEU A 538 8.66 11.81 9.22
C LEU A 538 8.37 12.41 7.84
N TRP A 539 7.87 11.59 6.91
CA TRP A 539 7.51 11.99 5.55
C TRP A 539 6.41 13.07 5.51
N LEU A 540 5.27 12.82 6.14
CA LEU A 540 4.13 13.75 6.11
C LEU A 540 4.39 15.02 6.92
N THR A 541 5.25 14.95 7.95
CA THR A 541 5.74 16.15 8.65
C THR A 541 6.56 17.04 7.71
N HIS A 542 7.40 16.45 6.86
CA HIS A 542 8.12 17.18 5.83
C HIS A 542 7.17 17.79 4.79
N GLU A 543 6.37 16.95 4.15
CA GLU A 543 5.56 17.32 2.98
C GLU A 543 4.43 18.31 3.30
N LEU A 544 3.80 18.15 4.47
CA LEU A 544 2.55 18.83 4.79
C LEU A 544 2.67 19.89 5.89
N LEU A 545 3.78 19.92 6.63
CA LEU A 545 4.10 21.00 7.56
C LEU A 545 5.31 21.84 7.12
N GLY A 546 6.02 21.43 6.05
CA GLY A 546 7.17 22.16 5.52
C GLY A 546 8.42 22.04 6.39
N GLU A 547 8.50 21.02 7.24
CA GLU A 547 9.61 20.86 8.17
C GLU A 547 10.84 20.25 7.50
N ALA A 548 11.97 20.93 7.64
CA ALA A 548 13.26 20.47 7.12
C ALA A 548 13.87 19.38 8.04
N ASN A 549 13.24 18.20 8.05
CA ASN A 549 13.59 17.08 8.92
C ASN A 549 14.43 15.98 8.22
N GLY A 550 14.80 16.18 6.95
CA GLY A 550 15.63 15.25 6.18
C GLY A 550 14.93 13.96 5.73
N ALA A 551 13.58 13.92 5.71
CA ALA A 551 12.82 12.73 5.32
C ALA A 551 13.21 12.18 3.94
N GLU A 552 13.52 13.07 3.00
CA GLU A 552 13.93 12.75 1.62
C GLU A 552 15.19 11.87 1.60
N ASP A 553 16.17 12.19 2.44
CA ASP A 553 17.48 11.52 2.46
C ASP A 553 17.52 10.32 3.42
N VAL A 554 16.86 10.44 4.57
CA VAL A 554 16.92 9.42 5.63
C VAL A 554 16.10 8.18 5.28
N LEU A 555 14.93 8.37 4.66
CA LEU A 555 14.07 7.25 4.28
C LEU A 555 14.61 6.60 3.01
N PRO A 556 14.82 5.27 3.00
CA PRO A 556 15.29 4.60 1.80
C PRO A 556 14.32 4.75 0.63
N ASN A 557 14.86 4.89 -0.58
CA ASN A 557 14.05 4.98 -1.81
C ASN A 557 13.30 3.69 -2.09
N VAL A 558 13.91 2.54 -1.85
CA VAL A 558 13.26 1.24 -1.97
C VAL A 558 13.49 0.42 -0.72
N VAL A 559 12.43 -0.13 -0.14
CA VAL A 559 12.48 -1.04 1.01
C VAL A 559 11.75 -2.33 0.65
N VAL A 560 12.43 -3.47 0.72
CA VAL A 560 11.89 -4.77 0.31
C VAL A 560 11.91 -5.76 1.45
N GLN A 561 10.77 -6.41 1.71
CA GLN A 561 10.66 -7.50 2.66
C GLN A 561 11.20 -8.80 2.06
N ASP A 562 12.09 -9.46 2.79
CA ASP A 562 12.66 -10.74 2.39
C ASP A 562 11.62 -11.88 2.43
N ASN A 563 11.62 -12.78 1.44
CA ASN A 563 10.70 -13.92 1.35
C ASN A 563 11.15 -15.17 2.11
N VAL A 564 12.35 -15.18 2.70
CA VAL A 564 12.98 -16.30 3.41
C VAL A 564 13.31 -15.93 4.86
N ALA A 565 14.00 -14.81 5.06
CA ALA A 565 14.49 -14.35 6.35
C ALA A 565 13.41 -13.61 7.14
N VAL A 566 12.96 -14.23 8.23
CA VAL A 566 11.95 -13.68 9.15
C VAL A 566 12.32 -12.26 9.61
N GLN A 567 11.36 -11.33 9.40
CA GLN A 567 11.42 -9.94 9.84
C GLN A 567 12.62 -9.15 9.29
N THR A 568 13.12 -9.55 8.12
CA THR A 568 14.19 -8.87 7.41
C THR A 568 13.62 -7.95 6.34
N TRP A 569 14.16 -6.74 6.29
CA TRP A 569 13.91 -5.76 5.24
C TRP A 569 15.26 -5.25 4.73
N SER A 570 15.38 -5.15 3.41
CA SER A 570 16.56 -4.62 2.72
C SER A 570 16.22 -3.25 2.12
N ALA A 571 17.20 -2.34 2.14
CA ALA A 571 17.06 -1.00 1.59
C ALA A 571 17.93 -0.86 0.34
N TYR A 572 17.37 -0.27 -0.72
CA TYR A 572 18.05 -0.03 -1.99
C TYR A 572 17.79 1.38 -2.50
N GLN A 573 18.62 1.83 -3.44
CA GLN A 573 18.47 3.13 -4.08
C GLN A 573 17.38 3.13 -5.17
N ASN A 574 17.22 2.01 -5.89
CA ASN A 574 16.21 1.85 -6.91
C ASN A 574 15.83 0.36 -7.08
N PHE A 575 14.71 0.09 -7.74
CA PHE A 575 14.24 -1.24 -8.10
C PHE A 575 14.69 -1.59 -9.51
N ALA A 576 15.28 -2.78 -9.68
CA ALA A 576 15.84 -3.30 -10.93
C ALA A 576 16.86 -2.36 -11.61
N SER A 577 17.48 -1.46 -10.84
CA SER A 577 18.38 -0.41 -11.30
C SER A 577 19.31 0.02 -10.15
N PRO A 578 20.53 0.52 -10.41
CA PRO A 578 21.18 0.63 -11.72
C PRO A 578 21.66 -0.73 -12.24
N ALA A 579 21.96 -0.78 -13.55
CA ALA A 579 22.50 -1.99 -14.20
C ALA A 579 23.81 -2.50 -13.56
N ALA A 580 24.55 -1.65 -12.83
CA ALA A 580 25.76 -2.06 -12.11
C ALA A 580 25.48 -2.98 -10.91
N GLU A 581 24.26 -2.95 -10.35
CA GLU A 581 23.83 -3.81 -9.24
C GLU A 581 23.08 -5.06 -9.72
N HIS A 582 22.94 -5.23 -11.04
CA HIS A 582 22.11 -6.26 -11.64
C HIS A 582 22.85 -7.00 -12.75
N VAL A 583 22.58 -8.29 -12.89
CA VAL A 583 22.99 -9.09 -14.04
C VAL A 583 21.76 -9.70 -14.67
N THR A 584 21.62 -9.50 -15.98
CA THR A 584 20.56 -10.10 -16.76
C THR A 584 21.09 -11.35 -17.45
N ASN A 585 20.47 -12.49 -17.18
CA ASN A 585 20.86 -13.77 -17.75
C ASN A 585 19.78 -14.26 -18.72
N THR A 586 20.12 -14.37 -20.00
CA THR A 586 19.27 -15.07 -20.98
C THR A 586 19.59 -16.56 -20.94
N ARG A 587 18.56 -17.39 -20.74
CA ARG A 587 18.62 -18.85 -20.64
C ARG A 587 17.85 -19.47 -21.79
N ASN A 588 18.47 -20.36 -22.53
CA ASN A 588 17.82 -21.08 -23.62
C ASN A 588 16.99 -22.24 -23.06
N LEU A 589 15.74 -22.39 -23.53
CA LEU A 589 14.82 -23.38 -22.97
C LEU A 589 15.19 -24.83 -23.28
N LYS A 590 16.06 -25.09 -24.27
CA LYS A 590 16.55 -26.43 -24.60
C LYS A 590 17.81 -26.81 -23.83
N THR A 591 18.75 -25.87 -23.63
CA THR A 591 20.07 -26.17 -23.07
C THR A 591 20.20 -25.86 -21.57
N ASP A 592 19.46 -24.88 -21.05
CA ASP A 592 19.52 -24.49 -19.64
C ASP A 592 18.41 -25.11 -18.77
N PHE A 593 17.48 -25.83 -19.38
CA PHE A 593 16.36 -26.50 -18.70
C PHE A 593 16.20 -27.95 -19.14
N GLU A 594 15.80 -28.79 -18.21
CA GLU A 594 15.32 -30.14 -18.48
C GLU A 594 13.81 -30.11 -18.76
N ALA A 595 13.40 -30.77 -19.83
CA ALA A 595 11.99 -30.97 -20.19
C ALA A 595 11.80 -32.37 -20.78
N ALA A 596 10.74 -33.08 -20.36
CA ALA A 596 10.43 -34.43 -20.85
C ALA A 596 9.82 -34.43 -22.27
N THR A 597 9.31 -33.29 -22.71
CA THR A 597 8.67 -33.07 -24.00
C THR A 597 8.79 -31.58 -24.36
N ASP A 598 8.44 -31.22 -25.58
CA ASP A 598 8.37 -29.86 -26.10
C ASP A 598 6.96 -29.48 -26.57
N GLN A 599 5.97 -30.32 -26.27
CA GLN A 599 4.57 -30.12 -26.64
C GLN A 599 3.63 -30.38 -25.46
N PHE A 600 2.44 -29.79 -25.51
CA PHE A 600 1.35 -30.09 -24.58
C PHE A 600 0.00 -29.85 -25.25
N THR A 601 -1.07 -30.33 -24.61
CA THR A 601 -2.44 -30.16 -25.11
C THR A 601 -3.25 -29.44 -24.06
N ASP A 602 -3.78 -28.26 -24.36
CA ASP A 602 -4.64 -27.54 -23.42
C ASP A 602 -6.03 -28.20 -23.35
N HIS A 603 -6.25 -28.92 -22.26
CA HIS A 603 -7.53 -29.48 -21.84
C HIS A 603 -7.86 -29.08 -20.40
N ALA A 604 -7.30 -27.97 -19.92
CA ALA A 604 -7.41 -27.54 -18.52
C ALA A 604 -8.87 -27.35 -18.08
N THR A 605 -9.73 -26.80 -18.95
CA THR A 605 -11.16 -26.63 -18.67
C THR A 605 -11.87 -27.97 -18.42
N ALA A 606 -11.55 -29.00 -19.20
CA ALA A 606 -12.13 -30.32 -19.01
C ALA A 606 -11.68 -30.94 -17.68
N THR A 607 -10.38 -30.82 -17.35
CA THR A 607 -9.82 -31.28 -16.08
C THR A 607 -10.45 -30.53 -14.90
N PHE A 608 -10.55 -29.21 -14.97
CA PHE A 608 -11.12 -28.35 -13.92
C PHE A 608 -12.56 -28.75 -13.59
N ASN A 609 -13.38 -28.95 -14.63
CA ASN A 609 -14.76 -29.40 -14.47
C ASN A 609 -14.84 -30.82 -13.90
N ALA A 610 -14.01 -31.74 -14.39
CA ALA A 610 -14.01 -33.14 -13.93
C ALA A 610 -13.53 -33.30 -12.48
N GLN A 611 -12.62 -32.44 -12.02
CA GLN A 611 -12.12 -32.44 -10.63
C GLN A 611 -13.00 -31.61 -9.68
N HIS A 612 -14.00 -30.89 -10.20
CA HIS A 612 -14.76 -29.89 -9.44
C HIS A 612 -13.84 -28.88 -8.75
N ASP A 613 -12.82 -28.42 -9.48
CA ASP A 613 -11.83 -27.50 -8.96
C ASP A 613 -12.41 -26.10 -8.70
N THR A 614 -11.69 -25.35 -7.88
CA THR A 614 -11.87 -23.92 -7.65
C THR A 614 -10.65 -23.19 -8.21
N SER A 615 -10.74 -21.87 -8.38
CA SER A 615 -9.56 -21.06 -8.77
C SER A 615 -8.36 -21.34 -7.84
N ALA A 616 -8.58 -21.43 -6.53
CA ALA A 616 -7.51 -21.69 -5.55
C ALA A 616 -6.90 -23.10 -5.67
N SER A 617 -7.73 -24.14 -5.91
CA SER A 617 -7.21 -25.51 -6.07
C SER A 617 -6.48 -25.67 -7.42
N PHE A 618 -6.95 -25.01 -8.48
CA PHE A 618 -6.23 -24.92 -9.75
C PHE A 618 -4.85 -24.27 -9.58
N GLU A 619 -4.78 -23.09 -8.95
CA GLU A 619 -3.53 -22.35 -8.68
C GLU A 619 -2.49 -23.24 -7.98
N THR A 620 -2.95 -24.05 -7.02
CA THR A 620 -2.09 -25.00 -6.31
C THR A 620 -1.65 -26.16 -7.23
N ALA A 621 -2.58 -26.74 -7.98
CA ALA A 621 -2.33 -27.92 -8.80
C ALA A 621 -1.45 -27.61 -10.02
N ILE A 622 -1.62 -26.45 -10.66
CA ILE A 622 -0.89 -26.05 -11.87
C ILE A 622 0.59 -25.75 -11.61
N ILE A 623 1.01 -25.54 -10.36
CA ILE A 623 2.42 -25.41 -9.96
C ILE A 623 2.95 -26.61 -9.16
N THR A 624 2.17 -27.69 -9.03
CA THR A 624 2.59 -28.92 -8.35
C THR A 624 3.06 -29.95 -9.38
N PRO A 625 4.29 -30.52 -9.30
CA PRO A 625 4.88 -31.35 -10.37
C PRO A 625 4.00 -32.53 -10.85
N ASN A 626 3.42 -33.29 -9.91
CA ASN A 626 2.53 -34.41 -10.22
C ASN A 626 1.10 -34.02 -9.82
N SER A 627 0.33 -33.49 -10.78
CA SER A 627 -1.06 -33.09 -10.57
C SER A 627 -1.96 -33.52 -11.73
N ALA A 628 -3.27 -33.34 -11.58
CA ALA A 628 -4.25 -33.64 -12.63
C ALA A 628 -4.00 -32.84 -13.93
N TYR A 629 -3.25 -31.74 -13.86
CA TYR A 629 -2.92 -30.86 -14.99
C TYR A 629 -1.56 -31.18 -15.62
N ALA A 630 -0.87 -32.26 -15.21
CA ALA A 630 0.47 -32.57 -15.70
C ALA A 630 0.56 -32.72 -17.23
N ASN A 631 -0.51 -33.21 -17.87
CA ASN A 631 -0.59 -33.36 -19.33
C ASN A 631 -1.13 -32.10 -20.04
N SER A 632 -1.59 -31.09 -19.29
CA SER A 632 -2.15 -29.85 -19.83
C SER A 632 -1.13 -28.70 -19.87
N ARG A 633 0.15 -29.01 -19.61
CA ARG A 633 1.24 -28.03 -19.51
C ARG A 633 2.56 -28.62 -19.95
N LEU A 634 3.48 -27.76 -20.33
CA LEU A 634 4.89 -28.04 -20.46
C LEU A 634 5.61 -27.60 -19.17
N TRP A 635 6.48 -28.46 -18.66
CA TRP A 635 7.25 -28.23 -17.43
C TRP A 635 8.75 -28.27 -17.74
N LEU A 636 9.43 -27.14 -17.50
CA LEU A 636 10.86 -26.98 -17.70
C LEU A 636 11.53 -26.68 -16.36
N THR A 637 12.61 -27.39 -16.02
CA THR A 637 13.29 -27.23 -14.72
C THR A 637 14.78 -26.98 -14.90
N GLN A 638 15.32 -25.98 -14.21
CA GLN A 638 16.77 -25.79 -14.12
C GLN A 638 17.39 -26.74 -13.07
N PRO A 639 18.68 -27.08 -13.19
CA PRO A 639 19.42 -27.74 -12.12
C PRO A 639 19.32 -26.98 -10.79
N PRO A 640 19.48 -27.66 -9.63
CA PRO A 640 19.53 -27.00 -8.34
C PRO A 640 20.58 -25.89 -8.29
N LEU A 641 20.22 -24.75 -7.68
CA LEU A 641 21.11 -23.62 -7.53
C LEU A 641 22.30 -23.98 -6.63
N GLU A 642 23.52 -23.69 -7.07
CA GLU A 642 24.74 -23.89 -6.27
C GLU A 642 24.89 -22.85 -5.15
N ARG A 643 24.30 -21.67 -5.34
CA ARG A 643 24.34 -20.54 -4.40
C ARG A 643 23.01 -19.79 -4.41
N ASP A 644 22.74 -19.06 -3.35
CA ASP A 644 21.61 -18.14 -3.27
C ASP A 644 21.64 -17.14 -4.44
N GLN A 645 20.47 -16.83 -4.96
CA GLN A 645 20.26 -15.81 -6.00
C GLN A 645 19.03 -14.98 -5.67
N THR A 646 19.02 -13.70 -6.05
CA THR A 646 17.85 -12.84 -5.91
C THR A 646 17.39 -12.40 -7.29
N LEU A 647 16.25 -12.93 -7.74
CA LEU A 647 15.56 -12.44 -8.93
C LEU A 647 14.97 -11.08 -8.62
N GLU A 648 15.28 -10.05 -9.40
CA GLU A 648 14.72 -8.70 -9.21
C GLU A 648 14.45 -8.04 -10.56
N GLY A 649 13.22 -7.62 -10.78
CA GLY A 649 12.77 -6.95 -12.01
C GLY A 649 11.70 -7.75 -12.74
N ILE A 650 11.68 -7.63 -14.07
CA ILE A 650 10.66 -8.20 -14.95
C ILE A 650 11.29 -9.38 -15.72
N PRO A 651 10.89 -10.64 -15.43
CA PRO A 651 11.27 -11.77 -16.27
C PRO A 651 10.66 -11.63 -17.66
N HIS A 652 11.44 -11.90 -18.70
CA HIS A 652 11.04 -11.72 -20.10
C HIS A 652 11.18 -13.01 -20.89
N LEU A 653 10.11 -13.48 -21.53
CA LEU A 653 10.07 -14.70 -22.31
C LEU A 653 9.98 -14.39 -23.81
N GLU A 654 10.87 -15.01 -24.57
CA GLU A 654 10.83 -15.06 -26.03
C GLU A 654 10.56 -16.51 -26.45
N LEU A 655 9.45 -16.75 -27.17
CA LEU A 655 8.96 -18.10 -27.45
C LEU A 655 8.61 -18.26 -28.93
N THR A 656 9.23 -19.27 -29.57
CA THR A 656 8.81 -19.75 -30.89
C THR A 656 7.92 -20.97 -30.71
N LEU A 657 6.72 -20.94 -31.28
CA LEU A 657 5.72 -22.00 -31.13
C LEU A 657 4.81 -22.15 -32.35
N ALA A 658 4.14 -23.30 -32.45
CA ALA A 658 3.03 -23.55 -33.36
C ALA A 658 1.84 -24.11 -32.59
N ILE A 659 0.62 -23.82 -33.05
CA ILE A 659 -0.62 -24.39 -32.52
C ILE A 659 -1.50 -24.95 -33.64
N ASP A 660 -2.38 -25.89 -33.35
CA ASP A 660 -3.33 -26.47 -34.32
C ASP A 660 -4.64 -25.68 -34.46
N ALA A 661 -4.68 -24.45 -33.95
CA ALA A 661 -5.84 -23.56 -33.95
C ALA A 661 -5.49 -22.16 -34.50
N PRO A 662 -6.47 -21.39 -35.00
CA PRO A 662 -6.22 -20.02 -35.51
C PRO A 662 -6.01 -18.97 -34.42
N THR A 663 -6.12 -19.36 -33.14
CA THR A 663 -5.92 -18.53 -31.95
C THR A 663 -5.70 -19.44 -30.74
N GLY A 664 -5.18 -18.90 -29.64
CA GLY A 664 -5.01 -19.61 -28.38
C GLY A 664 -4.58 -18.68 -27.26
N ILE A 665 -4.69 -19.18 -26.03
CA ILE A 665 -4.16 -18.52 -24.82
C ILE A 665 -2.82 -19.15 -24.50
N LEU A 666 -1.84 -18.37 -24.07
CA LEU A 666 -0.66 -18.90 -23.42
C LEU A 666 -0.52 -18.25 -22.03
N SER A 667 -0.30 -19.09 -21.04
CA SER A 667 -0.01 -18.69 -19.67
C SER A 667 1.33 -19.26 -19.26
N VAL A 668 2.12 -18.45 -18.56
CA VAL A 668 3.47 -18.80 -18.14
C VAL A 668 3.62 -18.53 -16.66
N ARG A 669 4.25 -19.46 -15.93
CA ARG A 669 4.49 -19.37 -14.49
C ARG A 669 5.96 -19.66 -14.19
N LEU A 670 6.60 -18.75 -13.48
CA LEU A 670 7.93 -18.93 -12.91
C LEU A 670 7.79 -19.40 -11.46
N ILE A 671 8.49 -20.48 -11.10
CA ILE A 671 8.22 -21.24 -9.88
C ILE A 671 9.52 -21.54 -9.12
N ASP A 672 9.50 -21.34 -7.81
CA ASP A 672 10.49 -21.86 -6.85
C ASP A 672 10.12 -23.30 -6.49
N LEU A 673 10.98 -24.26 -6.84
CA LEU A 673 10.83 -25.68 -6.54
C LEU A 673 11.73 -26.16 -5.40
N GLY A 674 11.14 -27.03 -4.57
CA GLY A 674 11.77 -27.73 -3.46
C GLY A 674 10.92 -27.63 -2.19
N MET A 675 10.97 -28.65 -1.33
CA MET A 675 10.25 -28.63 -0.05
C MET A 675 10.81 -27.56 0.89
N ALA A 676 10.02 -26.55 1.24
CA ALA A 676 10.39 -25.52 2.22
C ALA A 676 9.17 -24.94 2.93
N LYS A 677 9.39 -24.47 4.17
CA LYS A 677 8.44 -23.58 4.84
C LYS A 677 8.59 -22.19 4.26
N ARG A 678 7.64 -21.75 3.45
CA ARG A 678 7.64 -20.44 2.78
C ARG A 678 6.73 -19.47 3.51
N PHE A 679 7.01 -18.18 3.38
CA PHE A 679 6.13 -17.13 3.89
C PHE A 679 4.71 -17.30 3.36
N GLY A 680 3.74 -17.21 4.26
CA GLY A 680 2.33 -17.05 3.88
C GLY A 680 2.09 -15.64 3.33
N GLU A 681 1.10 -15.53 2.45
CA GLU A 681 0.72 -14.28 1.76
C GLU A 681 -0.17 -13.39 2.62
N THR A 682 -0.71 -13.93 3.71
CA THR A 682 -1.45 -13.19 4.75
C THR A 682 -0.62 -13.10 6.02
N ALA A 683 -0.49 -11.90 6.57
CA ALA A 683 0.18 -11.70 7.85
C ALA A 683 -0.66 -12.29 9.00
N ALA A 684 0.00 -12.86 10.00
CA ALA A 684 -0.66 -13.39 11.18
C ALA A 684 -0.77 -12.32 12.26
N THR A 685 -1.89 -12.29 13.00
CA THR A 685 -2.02 -11.48 14.20
C THR A 685 -1.00 -11.92 15.25
N VAL A 686 -0.16 -10.98 15.67
CA VAL A 686 0.83 -11.15 16.74
C VAL A 686 0.27 -10.66 18.07
N ALA A 687 -0.49 -9.56 18.05
CA ALA A 687 -1.18 -9.04 19.21
C ALA A 687 -2.50 -8.41 18.77
N LEU A 688 -3.60 -8.94 19.28
CA LEU A 688 -4.95 -8.41 19.05
C LEU A 688 -5.08 -7.05 19.75
N ASN A 689 -5.55 -6.02 19.04
CA ASN A 689 -5.65 -4.63 19.53
C ASN A 689 -4.34 -4.09 20.13
N GLY A 690 -3.19 -4.61 19.71
CA GLY A 690 -1.91 -4.31 20.34
C GLY A 690 -1.31 -2.96 19.96
N LEU A 691 -1.80 -2.30 18.91
CA LEU A 691 -1.33 -0.99 18.44
C LEU A 691 -2.37 0.07 18.77
N GLN A 692 -2.04 0.99 19.67
CA GLN A 692 -2.86 2.13 20.04
C GLN A 692 -2.55 3.34 19.14
N LEU A 693 -3.60 3.95 18.57
CA LEU A 693 -3.49 5.03 17.58
C LEU A 693 -3.41 6.43 18.23
N GLY A 694 -3.79 6.53 19.49
CA GLY A 694 -3.61 7.70 20.34
C GLY A 694 -4.13 7.51 21.76
N PHE A 695 -3.89 8.49 22.63
CA PHE A 695 -4.34 8.48 24.04
C PHE A 695 -5.86 8.27 24.16
N ASP A 696 -6.27 7.20 24.86
CA ASP A 696 -7.66 6.78 25.05
C ASP A 696 -8.50 6.72 23.75
N TYR A 697 -7.89 6.42 22.61
CA TYR A 697 -8.55 6.47 21.30
C TYR A 697 -8.79 5.07 20.71
N LYS A 698 -8.52 4.88 19.42
CA LYS A 698 -8.70 3.62 18.71
C LYS A 698 -7.46 2.72 18.85
N THR A 699 -7.67 1.42 18.66
CA THR A 699 -6.63 0.40 18.55
C THR A 699 -6.77 -0.37 17.24
N THR A 700 -5.69 -1.02 16.83
CA THR A 700 -5.67 -2.01 15.74
C THR A 700 -4.75 -3.17 16.10
N ASP A 701 -4.88 -4.26 15.36
CA ASP A 701 -4.05 -5.45 15.51
C ASP A 701 -2.62 -5.18 15.08
N ILE A 702 -1.67 -5.83 15.74
CA ILE A 702 -0.28 -5.95 15.30
C ILE A 702 -0.16 -7.21 14.46
N LEU A 703 0.35 -7.09 13.24
CA LEU A 703 0.50 -8.18 12.28
C LEU A 703 1.97 -8.49 11.99
N GLU A 704 2.25 -9.70 11.52
CA GLU A 704 3.57 -10.06 10.98
C GLU A 704 3.49 -11.21 9.98
N PHE A 705 4.24 -11.11 8.89
CA PHE A 705 4.40 -12.20 7.95
C PHE A 705 5.36 -13.25 8.51
N LYS A 706 4.99 -14.53 8.38
CA LYS A 706 5.80 -15.66 8.87
C LYS A 706 5.76 -16.83 7.90
N PRO A 707 6.80 -17.67 7.90
CA PRO A 707 6.75 -18.97 7.25
C PRO A 707 5.56 -19.78 7.71
N THR A 708 4.89 -20.43 6.76
CA THR A 708 3.83 -21.41 7.00
C THR A 708 4.36 -22.58 7.85
N ALA A 709 3.49 -23.19 8.65
CA ALA A 709 3.89 -24.27 9.54
C ALA A 709 4.32 -25.54 8.78
N LYS A 710 3.65 -25.83 7.66
CA LYS A 710 3.90 -26.99 6.80
C LYS A 710 4.71 -26.58 5.57
N PRO A 711 5.72 -27.38 5.16
CA PRO A 711 6.45 -27.08 3.93
C PRO A 711 5.56 -27.28 2.70
N THR A 712 5.81 -26.52 1.64
CA THR A 712 5.19 -26.70 0.32
C THR A 712 6.22 -27.19 -0.71
N PRO A 713 5.82 -27.98 -1.73
CA PRO A 713 6.71 -28.44 -2.80
C PRO A 713 7.22 -27.31 -3.68
N SER A 714 6.40 -26.28 -3.85
CA SER A 714 6.60 -25.21 -4.81
C SER A 714 5.96 -23.91 -4.33
N LYS A 715 6.35 -22.80 -4.97
CA LYS A 715 5.71 -21.49 -4.85
C LYS A 715 5.83 -20.72 -6.16
N LEU A 716 4.75 -20.03 -6.52
CA LEU A 716 4.72 -19.07 -7.62
C LEU A 716 5.62 -17.87 -7.31
N ILE A 717 6.50 -17.51 -8.25
CA ILE A 717 7.35 -16.32 -8.19
C ILE A 717 6.75 -15.20 -9.03
N SER A 718 6.32 -15.54 -10.25
CA SER A 718 5.82 -14.62 -11.26
C SER A 718 4.96 -15.37 -12.27
N LEU A 719 4.04 -14.69 -12.93
CA LEU A 719 3.22 -15.24 -14.01
C LEU A 719 2.97 -14.20 -15.10
N GLY A 720 2.48 -14.64 -16.25
CA GLY A 720 1.99 -13.76 -17.30
C GLY A 720 1.09 -14.50 -18.28
N HIS A 721 0.19 -13.76 -18.93
CA HIS A 721 -0.78 -14.29 -19.88
C HIS A 721 -0.74 -13.53 -21.20
N ILE A 722 -1.06 -14.21 -22.30
CA ILE A 722 -1.10 -13.58 -23.63
C ILE A 722 -2.14 -14.25 -24.53
N ASN A 723 -2.85 -13.43 -25.31
CA ASN A 723 -3.55 -13.90 -26.49
C ASN A 723 -2.52 -14.07 -27.62
N LEU A 724 -2.41 -15.27 -28.19
CA LEU A 724 -1.38 -15.55 -29.20
C LEU A 724 -1.53 -14.70 -30.48
N GLN A 725 -2.71 -14.13 -30.73
CA GLN A 725 -2.90 -13.17 -31.82
C GLN A 725 -2.33 -11.77 -31.52
N ASN A 726 -1.81 -11.51 -30.32
CA ASN A 726 -1.26 -10.23 -29.87
C ASN A 726 0.25 -10.31 -29.51
N PRO A 727 1.13 -10.82 -30.41
CA PRO A 727 2.52 -11.14 -30.07
C PRO A 727 3.41 -9.94 -29.77
N LYS A 728 2.98 -8.72 -30.12
CA LYS A 728 3.77 -7.48 -29.99
C LYS A 728 3.21 -6.51 -28.95
N ASN A 729 1.88 -6.36 -28.93
CA ASN A 729 1.16 -5.47 -28.04
C ASN A 729 -0.32 -5.86 -28.00
N ALA A 730 -1.06 -5.23 -27.10
CA ALA A 730 -2.45 -5.59 -26.79
C ALA A 730 -3.51 -5.15 -27.83
N TYR A 731 -3.13 -4.43 -28.88
CA TYR A 731 -4.07 -3.88 -29.88
C TYR A 731 -3.80 -4.37 -31.31
N GLU A 732 -2.56 -4.67 -31.68
CA GLU A 732 -2.20 -5.26 -32.98
C GLU A 732 -2.54 -6.74 -33.01
N VAL A 733 -3.22 -7.16 -34.08
CA VAL A 733 -3.62 -8.55 -34.30
C VAL A 733 -2.79 -9.17 -35.41
N GLN A 734 -2.12 -10.27 -35.09
CA GLN A 734 -1.47 -11.16 -36.03
C GLN A 734 -2.38 -12.35 -36.33
N ARG A 735 -2.55 -12.66 -37.62
CA ARG A 735 -3.22 -13.89 -38.03
C ARG A 735 -2.31 -15.09 -37.76
N ILE A 736 -2.83 -16.09 -37.06
CA ILE A 736 -2.16 -17.38 -36.86
C ILE A 736 -2.68 -18.36 -37.92
N THR A 737 -1.75 -19.07 -38.56
CA THR A 737 -2.08 -20.18 -39.45
C THR A 737 -1.79 -21.48 -38.69
N PRO A 738 -2.80 -22.35 -38.46
CA PRO A 738 -2.59 -23.62 -37.76
C PRO A 738 -1.41 -24.42 -38.31
N GLY A 739 -0.56 -24.91 -37.41
CA GLY A 739 0.63 -25.71 -37.72
C GLY A 739 1.85 -24.92 -38.22
N GLN A 740 1.74 -23.61 -38.48
CA GLN A 740 2.87 -22.77 -38.84
C GLN A 740 3.51 -22.15 -37.59
N PRO A 741 4.85 -22.21 -37.43
CA PRO A 741 5.54 -21.55 -36.35
C PRO A 741 5.40 -20.02 -36.40
N PHE A 742 5.29 -19.39 -35.23
CA PHE A 742 5.34 -17.95 -35.05
C PHE A 742 6.04 -17.62 -33.73
N HIS A 743 6.34 -16.34 -33.53
CA HIS A 743 7.10 -15.84 -32.40
C HIS A 743 6.23 -14.96 -31.51
N ILE A 744 6.40 -15.07 -30.19
CA ILE A 744 5.79 -14.16 -29.21
C ILE A 744 6.86 -13.64 -28.25
N SER A 745 6.61 -12.46 -27.69
CA SER A 745 7.38 -11.82 -26.65
C SER A 745 6.45 -11.52 -25.47
N LEU A 746 6.83 -11.92 -24.25
CA LEU A 746 5.97 -11.85 -23.06
C LEU A 746 6.77 -11.45 -21.82
N ASP A 747 6.44 -10.30 -21.24
CA ASP A 747 6.85 -9.95 -19.88
C ASP A 747 5.97 -10.68 -18.85
N LEU A 748 6.60 -11.23 -17.81
CA LEU A 748 5.91 -11.73 -16.63
C LEU A 748 5.75 -10.61 -15.59
N GLN A 749 4.98 -10.86 -14.54
CA GLN A 749 4.80 -9.90 -13.44
C GLN A 749 6.15 -9.58 -12.75
N PRO A 750 6.43 -8.29 -12.43
CA PRO A 750 7.64 -7.91 -11.72
C PRO A 750 7.76 -8.59 -10.36
N THR A 751 8.99 -8.88 -9.93
CA THR A 751 9.23 -9.55 -8.64
C THR A 751 10.53 -9.11 -7.98
N HIS A 752 10.64 -9.37 -6.69
CA HIS A 752 11.90 -9.45 -5.94
C HIS A 752 11.86 -10.73 -5.11
N TYR A 753 12.62 -11.74 -5.49
CA TYR A 753 12.55 -13.08 -4.91
C TYR A 753 13.94 -13.65 -4.62
N HIS A 754 14.25 -13.81 -3.33
CA HIS A 754 15.42 -14.55 -2.86
C HIS A 754 15.15 -16.06 -3.00
N LEU A 755 15.93 -16.71 -3.86
CA LEU A 755 15.93 -18.14 -4.11
C LEU A 755 17.16 -18.79 -3.45
N PRO A 756 16.99 -19.54 -2.34
CA PRO A 756 18.09 -20.18 -1.63
C PRO A 756 18.83 -21.24 -2.45
N ALA A 757 20.10 -21.49 -2.13
CA ALA A 757 20.88 -22.60 -2.66
C ALA A 757 20.15 -23.95 -2.45
N GLY A 758 20.31 -24.85 -3.42
CA GLY A 758 19.65 -26.15 -3.46
C GLY A 758 18.16 -26.12 -3.84
N ARG A 759 17.54 -24.95 -4.00
CA ARG A 759 16.25 -24.80 -4.70
C ARG A 759 16.44 -24.93 -6.21
N GLN A 760 15.35 -25.14 -6.93
CA GLN A 760 15.33 -25.13 -8.39
C GLN A 760 14.37 -24.05 -8.90
N LEU A 761 14.72 -23.45 -10.03
CA LEU A 761 13.81 -22.61 -10.80
C LEU A 761 13.10 -23.47 -11.84
N ALA A 762 11.79 -23.30 -11.98
CA ALA A 762 11.04 -23.94 -13.05
C ALA A 762 10.14 -22.97 -13.80
N LEU A 763 9.96 -23.25 -15.08
CA LEU A 763 9.04 -22.57 -15.97
C LEU A 763 7.92 -23.53 -16.33
N VAL A 764 6.68 -23.14 -16.07
CA VAL A 764 5.49 -23.86 -16.49
C VAL A 764 4.80 -23.06 -17.57
N ILE A 765 4.61 -23.68 -18.73
CA ILE A 765 3.93 -23.10 -19.88
C ILE A 765 2.63 -23.89 -20.09
N HIS A 766 1.49 -23.23 -20.08
CA HIS A 766 0.19 -23.87 -20.29
C HIS A 766 -0.72 -22.98 -21.13
N GLY A 767 -1.91 -23.49 -21.47
CA GLY A 767 -2.92 -22.72 -22.18
C GLY A 767 -3.71 -21.82 -21.24
N ALA A 768 -5.03 -22.00 -21.21
CA ALA A 768 -5.91 -21.24 -20.35
C ALA A 768 -5.58 -21.40 -18.85
N ASP A 769 -5.73 -20.31 -18.10
CA ASP A 769 -5.62 -20.25 -16.66
C ASP A 769 -7.02 -20.28 -16.04
N MET A 770 -7.37 -21.36 -15.34
CA MET A 770 -8.72 -21.52 -14.81
C MET A 770 -9.03 -20.56 -13.66
N ALA A 771 -8.01 -19.96 -13.06
CA ALA A 771 -8.14 -18.99 -11.99
C ALA A 771 -8.22 -17.53 -12.47
N GLN A 772 -7.70 -17.20 -13.67
CA GLN A 772 -7.66 -15.81 -14.13
C GLN A 772 -8.17 -15.58 -15.57
N THR A 773 -7.91 -16.46 -16.54
CA THR A 773 -8.35 -16.22 -17.93
C THR A 773 -9.78 -16.69 -18.16
N ILE A 774 -10.31 -16.44 -19.36
CA ILE A 774 -11.49 -17.17 -19.85
C ILE A 774 -11.22 -18.68 -19.87
N ARG A 775 -12.26 -19.51 -20.02
CA ARG A 775 -12.17 -20.98 -19.92
C ARG A 775 -12.63 -21.67 -21.20
N PRO A 776 -11.85 -21.61 -22.30
CA PRO A 776 -12.24 -22.19 -23.58
C PRO A 776 -12.44 -23.70 -23.44
N ILE A 777 -13.50 -24.22 -24.06
CA ILE A 777 -13.76 -25.67 -24.10
C ILE A 777 -13.03 -26.36 -25.27
N LYS A 778 -12.58 -25.59 -26.26
CA LYS A 778 -11.85 -26.12 -27.41
C LYS A 778 -10.44 -26.52 -26.98
N THR A 779 -10.11 -27.79 -27.18
CA THR A 779 -8.75 -28.29 -27.03
C THR A 779 -7.82 -27.73 -28.11
N THR A 780 -6.65 -27.26 -27.69
CA THR A 780 -5.59 -26.75 -28.58
C THR A 780 -4.28 -27.46 -28.28
N HIS A 781 -3.59 -27.92 -29.32
CA HIS A 781 -2.28 -28.55 -29.21
C HIS A 781 -1.19 -27.51 -29.46
N TYR A 782 -0.19 -27.50 -28.58
CA TYR A 782 0.94 -26.56 -28.61
C TYR A 782 2.22 -27.34 -28.86
N GLN A 783 3.00 -26.88 -29.83
CA GLN A 783 4.36 -27.34 -30.08
C GLN A 783 5.30 -26.14 -29.85
N ILE A 784 6.23 -26.28 -28.92
CA ILE A 784 7.22 -25.24 -28.60
C ILE A 784 8.55 -25.63 -29.24
N ASP A 785 9.20 -24.68 -29.91
CA ASP A 785 10.59 -24.83 -30.33
C ASP A 785 11.51 -24.37 -29.20
N LEU A 786 11.88 -25.31 -28.32
CA LEU A 786 12.73 -25.03 -27.17
C LEU A 786 14.11 -24.49 -27.57
N ALA A 787 14.63 -24.89 -28.73
CA ALA A 787 15.95 -24.47 -29.18
C ALA A 787 15.97 -23.00 -29.60
N ASN A 788 14.86 -22.49 -30.15
CA ASN A 788 14.68 -21.10 -30.55
C ASN A 788 13.83 -20.29 -29.54
N SER A 789 13.79 -20.73 -28.28
CA SER A 789 13.08 -20.04 -27.20
C SER A 789 14.00 -19.78 -26.02
N SER A 790 13.79 -18.67 -25.32
CA SER A 790 14.61 -18.26 -24.19
C SER A 790 13.84 -17.45 -23.16
N ILE A 791 14.30 -17.52 -21.91
CA ILE A 791 13.84 -16.63 -20.84
C ILE A 791 15.01 -15.78 -20.35
N THR A 792 14.78 -14.48 -20.28
CA THR A 792 15.70 -13.49 -19.75
C THR A 792 15.30 -13.15 -18.32
N LEU A 793 16.23 -13.39 -17.40
CA LEU A 793 16.00 -13.29 -15.95
C LEU A 793 16.95 -12.24 -15.35
N PRO A 794 16.41 -11.14 -14.79
CA PRO A 794 17.22 -10.16 -14.09
C PRO A 794 17.47 -10.61 -12.64
N TYR A 795 18.75 -10.54 -12.23
CA TYR A 795 19.20 -10.89 -10.89
C TYR A 795 19.92 -9.70 -10.25
N ARG A 796 19.70 -9.50 -8.96
CA ARG A 796 20.54 -8.62 -8.14
C ARG A 796 21.85 -9.33 -7.80
N ILE A 797 22.97 -8.61 -7.91
CA ILE A 797 24.34 -9.11 -7.68
C ILE A 797 24.67 -9.20 -6.19
#